data_AF-O96398-F1
#
_entry.id   AF-O96398-F1
#
_cell.length_a   1.000
_cell.length_b   1.000
_cell.length_c   1.000
_cell.angle_alpha   90.00
_cell.angle_beta   90.00
_cell.angle_gamma   90.00
#
_symmetry.space_group_name_H-M   'P 1'
#
loop_
_entity.id
_entity.type
_entity.pdbx_description
1 polymer ?
#
loop_
_entity_poly.entity_id
_entity_poly.type
_entity_poly.pdbx_seq_one_letter_code
_entity_poly.pdbx_strand_id
1 'polypeptide(L)'
;EFKQPGVIDAHLVLHQLHCNGVLEGIRICRKGFPNRMIYSEFKQRYSILAPNAIPDGFVDGRQVTEKLLEATQLDKSLYQCGNTKVFFKAGTLASLEDLRDEKLNGIISLFQAEIRGYLMQKQYKKLQDQRVALTLMQRNIRKYLVLRNWPWWRLYTKVKPMLNIARQEEEMKKAAEELAKLKEEFEKLEKLKKELEEQNVTVLQQKNDLFLQLQTEQDSLADAEEKISKLVLQRGDMEQRIKELEERLADEEDQAANLSEVKKKMSAEIEELKKDVEDLESSLQKAEQEKQTKDNQIRTLQAEMAQQDETIGKLNKDKKNLEEQNKRTQEALQAEEDKVNHLNKLKAKLESTLDEMEENLAREQKIRGDVEKSKRKLEGVLKATQETVDDLERVKRDLEEQLRRKEAEISGLSGKFEDEQGLVAQLQRKIKELQTRIQELEEDLEAERAARSKAEKSRQQLESELEEVVDRLEEQDGVTAAQSDLTKKREAELMKLKRDLEDARLQNEQAIAAMRKKQNDAVNELADQLDQANKAKAKAEKERSQFKAELDDAHNQVDSIMKAKLNSEKTVKALEVQLQEVSVKLDEANRNLSEQSSTKARSSQEVSELQRQLEEAESQLSQLSKVKQQLSAQLEEARHNLEDESRMKAKLNGEVRNLSSDLDSLRETLEEEQSAKGDLQRQLQKLQGELQQLRSRGGGGGDVRSEEVEELKRKMNAKIQELESEAESAKSKCGQLEKTKARLQGELEDLMVDVERANGLASQLERKQNNFNRTLAEWQKKYADSQAELENAQRDARGQST
;
A
#
# COMPACT_ATOMS: atom_id res chain seq x y z
N GLU A 1 23.44 -2.43 -27.93
CA GLU A 1 22.64 -3.09 -28.99
C GLU A 1 22.66 -2.24 -30.25
N PHE A 2 22.97 -2.85 -31.40
CA PHE A 2 23.02 -2.16 -32.70
C PHE A 2 21.65 -1.98 -33.37
N LYS A 3 20.54 -2.38 -32.71
CA LYS A 3 19.14 -2.28 -33.19
C LYS A 3 18.93 -2.71 -34.66
N GLN A 4 19.73 -3.68 -35.12
CA GLN A 4 19.61 -4.26 -36.46
C GLN A 4 18.92 -5.62 -36.38
N PRO A 5 17.93 -5.91 -37.24
CA PRO A 5 17.29 -7.22 -37.29
C PRO A 5 18.29 -8.30 -37.73
N GLY A 6 18.24 -9.47 -37.08
CA GLY A 6 19.08 -10.63 -37.42
C GLY A 6 20.50 -10.62 -36.85
N VAL A 7 20.93 -9.55 -36.17
CA VAL A 7 22.23 -9.49 -35.50
C VAL A 7 22.05 -9.78 -34.00
N ILE A 8 22.73 -10.82 -33.52
CA ILE A 8 22.71 -11.25 -32.12
C ILE A 8 24.11 -11.16 -31.51
N ASP A 9 24.24 -10.48 -30.37
CA ASP A 9 25.48 -10.42 -29.61
C ASP A 9 25.46 -11.51 -28.52
N ALA A 10 26.32 -12.51 -28.69
CA ALA A 10 26.35 -13.67 -27.82
C ALA A 10 26.68 -13.32 -26.35
N HIS A 11 27.59 -12.37 -26.10
CA HIS A 11 28.02 -12.04 -24.74
C HIS A 11 26.96 -11.22 -24.02
N LEU A 12 26.33 -10.27 -24.72
CA LEU A 12 25.22 -9.50 -24.18
C LEU A 12 24.03 -10.41 -23.85
N VAL A 13 23.68 -11.34 -24.74
CA VAL A 13 22.60 -12.31 -24.51
C VAL A 13 22.90 -13.20 -23.32
N LEU A 14 24.13 -13.70 -23.19
CA LEU A 14 24.52 -14.57 -22.07
C LEU A 14 24.42 -13.83 -20.74
N HIS A 15 24.89 -12.58 -20.67
CA HIS A 15 24.73 -11.73 -19.49
C HIS A 15 23.25 -11.47 -19.16
N GLN A 16 22.43 -11.14 -20.16
CA GLN A 16 20.99 -10.93 -19.99
C GLN A 16 20.26 -12.19 -19.50
N LEU A 17 20.57 -13.36 -20.07
CA LEU A 17 19.95 -14.63 -19.66
C LEU A 17 20.34 -15.02 -18.22
N HIS A 18 21.56 -14.71 -17.78
CA HIS A 18 21.99 -14.91 -16.40
C HIS A 18 21.35 -13.92 -15.43
N CYS A 19 21.39 -12.61 -15.72
CA CYS A 19 20.81 -11.60 -14.84
C CYS A 19 19.29 -11.72 -14.70
N ASN A 20 18.60 -12.14 -15.76
CA ASN A 20 17.16 -12.39 -15.73
C ASN A 20 16.80 -13.77 -15.13
N GLY A 21 17.78 -14.58 -14.71
CA GLY A 21 17.55 -15.88 -14.10
C GLY A 21 16.82 -16.87 -15.01
N VAL A 22 17.03 -16.77 -16.34
CA VAL A 22 16.26 -17.55 -17.32
C VAL A 22 16.55 -19.04 -17.18
N LEU A 23 17.77 -19.42 -16.82
CA LEU A 23 18.13 -20.83 -16.57
C LEU A 23 17.40 -21.40 -15.36
N GLU A 24 17.32 -20.64 -14.27
CA GLU A 24 16.54 -20.98 -13.07
C GLU A 24 15.05 -21.06 -13.40
N GLY A 25 14.51 -20.09 -14.16
CA GLY A 25 13.13 -20.10 -14.65
C GLY A 25 12.81 -21.34 -15.48
N ILE A 26 13.67 -21.71 -16.44
CA ILE A 26 13.53 -22.94 -17.23
C ILE A 26 13.62 -24.18 -16.33
N ARG A 27 14.54 -24.21 -15.36
CA ARG A 27 14.71 -25.33 -14.43
C ARG A 27 13.45 -25.54 -13.59
N ILE A 28 12.83 -24.46 -13.11
CA ILE A 28 11.55 -24.49 -12.37
C ILE A 28 10.41 -24.90 -13.29
N CYS A 29 10.28 -24.36 -14.51
CA CYS A 29 9.22 -24.77 -15.44
C CYS A 29 9.34 -26.23 -15.90
N ARG A 30 10.58 -26.76 -16.02
CA ARG A 30 10.81 -28.19 -16.33
C ARG A 30 10.44 -29.11 -15.17
N LYS A 31 10.77 -28.72 -13.94
CA LYS A 31 10.45 -29.52 -12.74
C LYS A 31 9.01 -29.32 -12.25
N GLY A 32 8.45 -28.14 -12.44
CA GLY A 32 7.10 -27.73 -12.05
C GLY A 32 6.04 -28.01 -13.12
N PHE A 33 4.84 -27.50 -12.89
CA PHE A 33 3.66 -27.71 -13.74
C PHE A 33 3.09 -26.35 -14.16
N PRO A 34 3.48 -25.80 -15.33
CA PRO A 34 3.14 -24.44 -15.73
C PRO A 34 1.65 -24.25 -16.06
N ASN A 35 0.96 -25.32 -16.43
CA ASN A 35 -0.45 -25.29 -16.80
C ASN A 35 -1.34 -25.70 -15.62
N ARG A 36 -2.48 -25.02 -15.42
CA ARG A 36 -3.41 -25.31 -14.33
C ARG A 36 -4.86 -25.15 -14.78
N MET A 37 -5.74 -26.05 -14.35
CA MET A 37 -7.18 -26.01 -14.64
C MET A 37 -8.00 -26.32 -13.39
N ILE A 38 -9.17 -25.70 -13.26
CA ILE A 38 -10.12 -25.99 -12.17
C ILE A 38 -10.81 -27.32 -12.49
N TYR A 39 -11.10 -28.12 -11.46
CA TYR A 39 -11.70 -29.44 -11.63
C TYR A 39 -13.04 -29.45 -12.36
N SER A 40 -13.90 -28.45 -12.11
CA SER A 40 -15.20 -28.33 -12.80
C SER A 40 -15.02 -28.11 -14.31
N GLU A 41 -14.10 -27.24 -14.70
CA GLU A 41 -13.77 -26.95 -16.09
C GLU A 41 -13.12 -28.16 -16.76
N PHE A 42 -12.15 -28.79 -16.10
CA PHE A 42 -11.48 -29.99 -16.62
C PHE A 42 -12.48 -31.13 -16.85
N LYS A 43 -13.35 -31.39 -15.86
CA LYS A 43 -14.43 -32.37 -15.99
C LYS A 43 -15.33 -32.03 -17.18
N GLN A 44 -15.87 -30.82 -17.24
CA GLN A 44 -16.79 -30.44 -18.33
C GLN A 44 -16.13 -30.58 -19.71
N ARG A 45 -14.85 -30.23 -19.83
CA ARG A 45 -14.13 -30.21 -21.09
C ARG A 45 -13.72 -31.60 -21.58
N TYR A 46 -13.21 -32.46 -20.69
CA TYR A 46 -12.59 -33.73 -21.07
C TYR A 46 -13.43 -34.98 -20.72
N SER A 47 -14.63 -34.85 -20.14
CA SER A 47 -15.52 -36.00 -19.88
C SER A 47 -15.81 -36.84 -21.13
N ILE A 48 -15.80 -36.22 -22.32
CA ILE A 48 -16.00 -36.90 -23.60
C ILE A 48 -14.91 -37.93 -23.94
N LEU A 49 -13.70 -37.78 -23.39
CA LEU A 49 -12.60 -38.70 -23.66
C LEU A 49 -12.86 -40.09 -23.07
N ALA A 50 -13.51 -40.14 -21.91
CA ALA A 50 -13.81 -41.38 -21.20
C ALA A 50 -15.17 -41.26 -20.46
N PRO A 51 -16.31 -41.29 -21.19
CA PRO A 51 -17.62 -41.09 -20.59
C PRO A 51 -17.98 -42.18 -19.57
N ASN A 52 -17.49 -43.40 -19.78
CA ASN A 52 -17.76 -44.55 -18.90
C ASN A 52 -16.91 -44.54 -17.60
N ALA A 53 -15.91 -43.65 -17.49
CA ALA A 53 -15.06 -43.56 -16.32
C ALA A 53 -15.70 -42.75 -15.17
N ILE A 54 -16.75 -41.99 -15.47
CA ILE A 54 -17.45 -41.12 -14.52
C ILE A 54 -18.68 -41.87 -14.00
N PRO A 55 -18.80 -42.13 -12.69
CA PRO A 55 -20.00 -42.72 -12.11
C PRO A 55 -21.23 -41.80 -12.27
N ASP A 56 -22.41 -42.40 -12.45
CA ASP A 56 -23.66 -41.67 -12.50
C ASP A 56 -23.96 -41.01 -11.13
N GLY A 57 -24.25 -39.71 -11.13
CA GLY A 57 -24.56 -38.92 -9.94
C GLY A 57 -23.56 -37.79 -9.64
N PHE A 58 -23.74 -37.14 -8.48
CA PHE A 58 -22.80 -36.10 -8.02
C PHE A 58 -21.54 -36.76 -7.46
N VAL A 59 -20.41 -36.49 -8.09
CA VAL A 59 -19.08 -36.97 -7.68
C VAL A 59 -18.14 -35.78 -7.59
N ASP A 60 -17.29 -35.78 -6.57
CA ASP A 60 -16.29 -34.74 -6.33
C ASP A 60 -15.42 -34.50 -7.58
N GLY A 61 -15.20 -33.23 -7.92
CA GLY A 61 -14.52 -32.81 -9.15
C GLY A 61 -13.08 -33.32 -9.23
N ARG A 62 -12.40 -33.43 -8.09
CA ARG A 62 -11.05 -34.00 -8.02
C ARG A 62 -11.05 -35.47 -8.37
N GLN A 63 -11.92 -36.26 -7.74
CA GLN A 63 -12.03 -37.70 -8.00
C GLN A 63 -12.41 -38.01 -9.44
N VAL A 64 -13.31 -37.21 -10.03
CA VAL A 64 -13.67 -37.35 -11.44
C VAL A 64 -12.47 -37.04 -12.35
N THR A 65 -11.72 -35.99 -12.04
CA THR A 65 -10.52 -35.61 -12.80
C THR A 65 -9.45 -36.68 -12.72
N GLU A 66 -9.19 -37.24 -11.53
CA GLU A 66 -8.24 -38.35 -11.35
C GLU A 66 -8.67 -39.59 -12.16
N LYS A 67 -9.95 -39.99 -12.09
CA LYS A 67 -10.47 -41.12 -12.88
C LYS A 67 -10.40 -40.87 -14.39
N LEU A 68 -10.69 -39.65 -14.84
CA LEU A 68 -10.57 -39.29 -16.25
C LEU A 68 -9.12 -39.37 -16.73
N LEU A 69 -8.17 -38.84 -15.95
CA LEU A 69 -6.74 -38.90 -16.29
C LEU A 69 -6.18 -40.32 -16.27
N GLU A 70 -6.66 -41.17 -15.36
CA GLU A 70 -6.33 -42.59 -15.34
C GLU A 70 -6.94 -43.32 -16.56
N ALA A 71 -8.17 -43.00 -16.93
CA ALA A 71 -8.84 -43.59 -18.09
C ALA A 71 -8.22 -43.15 -19.43
N THR A 72 -7.68 -41.94 -19.52
CA THR A 72 -6.88 -41.48 -20.68
C THR A 72 -5.45 -42.03 -20.70
N GLN A 73 -5.08 -42.86 -19.71
CA GLN A 73 -3.76 -43.50 -19.57
C GLN A 73 -2.60 -42.49 -19.54
N LEU A 74 -2.84 -41.30 -18.98
CA LEU A 74 -1.80 -40.28 -18.86
C LEU A 74 -0.82 -40.64 -17.72
N ASP A 75 0.48 -40.53 -17.97
CA ASP A 75 1.49 -40.77 -16.94
C ASP A 75 1.35 -39.79 -15.76
N LYS A 76 1.41 -40.31 -14.53
CA LYS A 76 1.33 -39.55 -13.28
C LYS A 76 2.45 -38.52 -13.13
N SER A 77 3.56 -38.65 -13.87
CA SER A 77 4.62 -37.61 -13.88
C SER A 77 4.22 -36.33 -14.63
N LEU A 78 3.21 -36.42 -15.51
CA LEU A 78 2.79 -35.33 -16.40
C LEU A 78 1.72 -34.42 -15.79
N TYR A 79 1.12 -34.82 -14.67
CA TYR A 79 0.11 -34.04 -13.98
C TYR A 79 0.22 -34.17 -12.46
N GLN A 80 -0.36 -33.21 -11.74
CA GLN A 80 -0.45 -33.24 -10.29
C GLN A 80 -1.81 -32.69 -9.85
N CYS A 81 -2.54 -33.45 -9.02
CA CYS A 81 -3.82 -33.01 -8.47
C CYS A 81 -3.61 -32.20 -7.19
N GLY A 82 -4.08 -30.95 -7.17
CA GLY A 82 -4.13 -30.09 -5.99
C GLY A 82 -5.49 -30.13 -5.27
N ASN A 83 -5.78 -29.13 -4.45
CA ASN A 83 -7.05 -29.09 -3.70
C ASN A 83 -8.23 -28.61 -4.56
N THR A 84 -8.03 -27.59 -5.40
CA THR A 84 -9.08 -26.99 -6.24
C THR A 84 -8.79 -27.09 -7.73
N LYS A 85 -7.54 -27.39 -8.09
CA LYS A 85 -7.02 -27.37 -9.45
C LYS A 85 -6.13 -28.58 -9.71
N VAL A 86 -6.15 -29.04 -10.95
CA VAL A 86 -5.16 -29.97 -11.51
C VAL A 86 -4.09 -29.17 -12.25
N PHE A 87 -2.85 -29.62 -12.15
CA PHE A 87 -1.68 -29.00 -12.76
C PHE A 87 -1.07 -29.95 -13.79
N PHE A 88 -0.56 -29.42 -14.90
CA PHE A 88 -0.02 -30.19 -16.03
C PHE A 88 1.35 -29.69 -16.46
N LYS A 89 2.17 -30.61 -16.96
CA LYS A 89 3.41 -30.28 -17.67
C LYS A 89 3.09 -29.53 -18.97
N ALA A 90 4.11 -28.84 -19.49
CA ALA A 90 4.00 -28.20 -20.80
C ALA A 90 3.76 -29.27 -21.88
N GLY A 91 2.86 -28.98 -22.83
CA GLY A 91 2.47 -29.91 -23.92
C GLY A 91 1.37 -30.92 -23.57
N THR A 92 1.19 -31.27 -22.29
CA THR A 92 0.20 -32.28 -21.87
C THR A 92 -1.24 -31.89 -22.20
N LEU A 93 -1.63 -30.63 -21.93
CA LEU A 93 -2.98 -30.15 -22.27
C LEU A 93 -3.24 -30.10 -23.78
N ALA A 94 -2.22 -29.79 -24.59
CA ALA A 94 -2.37 -29.79 -26.04
C ALA A 94 -2.70 -31.19 -26.55
N SER A 95 -1.98 -32.21 -26.05
CA SER A 95 -2.27 -33.61 -26.38
C SER A 95 -3.68 -34.04 -25.95
N LEU A 96 -4.17 -33.57 -24.80
CA LEU A 96 -5.55 -33.83 -24.35
C LEU A 96 -6.60 -33.10 -25.22
N GLU A 97 -6.31 -31.90 -25.73
CA GLU A 97 -7.18 -31.21 -26.69
C GLU A 97 -7.23 -31.93 -28.03
N ASP A 98 -6.09 -32.40 -28.55
CA ASP A 98 -6.06 -33.14 -29.83
C ASP A 98 -6.94 -34.40 -29.77
N LEU A 99 -6.81 -35.19 -28.69
CA LEU A 99 -7.66 -36.36 -28.44
C LEU A 99 -9.15 -36.00 -28.32
N ARG A 100 -9.44 -34.83 -27.74
CA ARG A 100 -10.82 -34.35 -27.55
C ARG A 100 -11.42 -33.93 -28.88
N ASP A 101 -10.66 -33.23 -29.71
CA ASP A 101 -11.09 -32.77 -31.02
C ASP A 101 -11.37 -33.95 -31.96
N GLU A 102 -10.58 -35.02 -31.91
CA GLU A 102 -10.87 -36.25 -32.63
C GLU A 102 -12.24 -36.85 -32.25
N LYS A 103 -12.54 -36.93 -30.95
CA LYS A 103 -13.85 -37.43 -30.48
C LYS A 103 -15.00 -36.48 -30.85
N LEU A 104 -14.79 -35.17 -30.71
CA LEU A 104 -15.78 -34.16 -31.06
C LEU A 104 -16.07 -34.14 -32.56
N ASN A 105 -15.07 -34.32 -33.42
CA ASN A 105 -15.26 -34.34 -34.86
C ASN A 105 -16.28 -35.39 -35.30
N GLY A 106 -16.29 -36.57 -34.66
CA GLY A 106 -17.30 -37.60 -34.90
C GLY A 106 -18.72 -37.14 -34.54
N ILE A 107 -18.90 -36.58 -33.33
CA ILE A 107 -20.21 -36.11 -32.85
C ILE A 107 -20.70 -34.90 -33.65
N ILE A 108 -19.82 -33.92 -33.89
CA ILE A 108 -20.13 -32.70 -34.65
C ILE A 108 -20.54 -33.07 -36.08
N SER A 109 -19.87 -34.04 -36.71
CA SER A 109 -20.24 -34.49 -38.06
C SER A 109 -21.66 -35.08 -38.08
N LEU A 110 -22.04 -35.90 -37.09
CA LEU A 110 -23.39 -36.44 -36.96
C LEU A 110 -24.42 -35.34 -36.69
N PHE A 111 -24.13 -34.43 -35.77
CA PHE A 111 -24.99 -33.28 -35.46
C PHE A 111 -25.20 -32.38 -36.68
N GLN A 112 -24.14 -32.09 -37.43
CA GLN A 112 -24.22 -31.33 -38.68
C GLN A 112 -25.04 -32.06 -39.74
N ALA A 113 -24.92 -33.39 -39.85
CA ALA A 113 -25.72 -34.19 -40.76
C ALA A 113 -27.22 -34.12 -40.39
N GLU A 114 -27.56 -34.25 -39.11
CA GLU A 114 -28.94 -34.12 -38.61
C GLU A 114 -29.51 -32.72 -38.82
N ILE A 115 -28.75 -31.65 -38.52
CA ILE A 115 -29.18 -30.29 -38.80
C ILE A 115 -29.42 -30.07 -40.29
N ARG A 116 -28.48 -30.50 -41.14
CA ARG A 116 -28.64 -30.38 -42.60
C ARG A 116 -29.86 -31.17 -43.08
N GLY A 117 -30.07 -32.37 -42.55
CA GLY A 117 -31.25 -33.20 -42.80
C GLY A 117 -32.54 -32.48 -42.41
N TYR A 118 -32.64 -31.99 -41.18
CA TYR A 118 -33.79 -31.25 -40.67
C TYR A 118 -34.10 -29.98 -41.48
N LEU A 119 -33.08 -29.18 -41.78
CA LEU A 119 -33.22 -27.98 -42.60
C LEU A 119 -33.71 -28.33 -44.02
N MET A 120 -33.14 -29.38 -44.63
CA MET A 120 -33.56 -29.84 -45.95
C MET A 120 -34.99 -30.39 -45.94
N GLN A 121 -35.40 -31.13 -44.91
CA GLN A 121 -36.77 -31.61 -44.76
C GLN A 121 -37.76 -30.45 -44.61
N LYS A 122 -37.44 -29.44 -43.79
CA LYS A 122 -38.27 -28.23 -43.63
C LYS A 122 -38.36 -27.44 -44.93
N GLN A 123 -37.25 -27.27 -45.63
CA GLN A 123 -37.22 -26.60 -46.93
C GLN A 123 -37.99 -27.41 -47.99
N TYR A 124 -37.83 -28.73 -48.03
CA TYR A 124 -38.54 -29.61 -48.94
C TYR A 124 -40.05 -29.59 -48.67
N LYS A 125 -40.47 -29.61 -47.40
CA LYS A 125 -41.88 -29.45 -47.03
C LYS A 125 -42.44 -28.11 -47.51
N LYS A 126 -41.68 -27.01 -47.35
CA LYS A 126 -42.04 -25.70 -47.91
C LYS A 126 -42.21 -25.76 -49.44
N LEU A 127 -41.31 -26.44 -50.15
CA LEU A 127 -41.41 -26.62 -51.61
C LEU A 127 -42.61 -27.47 -52.02
N GLN A 128 -42.93 -28.53 -51.27
CA GLN A 128 -44.12 -29.36 -51.49
C GLN A 128 -45.41 -28.55 -51.27
N ASP A 129 -45.49 -27.82 -50.16
CA ASP A 129 -46.64 -26.98 -49.84
C ASP A 129 -46.79 -25.86 -50.87
N GLN A 130 -45.68 -25.26 -51.33
CA GLN A 130 -45.67 -24.32 -52.46
C GLN A 130 -46.21 -24.95 -53.75
N ARG A 131 -45.85 -26.21 -54.07
CA ARG A 131 -46.34 -26.89 -55.26
C ARG A 131 -47.86 -27.12 -55.21
N VAL A 132 -48.37 -27.54 -54.05
CA VAL A 132 -49.82 -27.72 -53.83
C VAL A 132 -50.54 -26.38 -53.89
N ALA A 133 -50.04 -25.37 -53.18
CA ALA A 133 -50.59 -24.02 -53.18
C ALA A 133 -50.58 -23.40 -54.58
N LEU A 134 -49.50 -23.57 -55.35
CA LEU A 134 -49.39 -23.11 -56.73
C LEU A 134 -50.46 -23.75 -57.62
N THR A 135 -50.70 -25.05 -57.46
CA THR A 135 -51.74 -25.76 -58.23
C THR A 135 -53.14 -25.21 -57.91
N LEU A 136 -53.43 -24.97 -56.62
CA LEU A 136 -54.69 -24.35 -56.17
C LEU A 136 -54.84 -22.91 -56.66
N MET A 137 -53.77 -22.10 -56.55
CA MET A 137 -53.73 -20.73 -57.05
C MET A 137 -53.96 -20.69 -58.55
N GLN A 138 -53.26 -21.51 -59.34
CA GLN A 138 -53.47 -21.61 -60.79
C GLN A 138 -54.93 -21.95 -61.13
N ARG A 139 -55.54 -22.91 -60.41
CA ARG A 139 -56.96 -23.24 -60.58
C ARG A 139 -57.88 -22.07 -60.25
N ASN A 140 -57.63 -21.38 -59.14
CA ASN A 140 -58.42 -20.23 -58.70
C ASN A 140 -58.28 -19.04 -59.66
N ILE A 141 -57.06 -18.75 -60.14
CA ILE A 141 -56.79 -17.73 -61.15
C ILE A 141 -57.53 -18.06 -62.43
N ARG A 142 -57.47 -19.30 -62.93
CA ARG A 142 -58.25 -19.72 -64.12
C ARG A 142 -59.75 -19.48 -63.93
N LYS A 143 -60.31 -19.85 -62.77
CA LYS A 143 -61.74 -19.58 -62.47
C LYS A 143 -62.03 -18.08 -62.38
N TYR A 144 -61.17 -17.30 -61.73
CA TYR A 144 -61.32 -15.85 -61.65
C TYR A 144 -61.27 -15.18 -63.03
N LEU A 145 -60.36 -15.60 -63.92
CA LEU A 145 -60.28 -15.09 -65.29
C LEU A 145 -61.59 -15.30 -66.07
N VAL A 146 -62.33 -16.39 -65.79
CA VAL A 146 -63.67 -16.64 -66.33
C VAL A 146 -64.73 -15.78 -65.62
N LEU A 147 -64.70 -15.72 -64.28
CA LEU A 147 -65.74 -15.06 -63.47
C LEU A 147 -65.65 -13.52 -63.45
N ARG A 148 -64.46 -12.93 -63.64
CA ARG A 148 -64.25 -11.48 -63.50
C ARG A 148 -65.11 -10.63 -64.45
N ASN A 149 -65.44 -11.19 -65.61
CA ASN A 149 -66.28 -10.53 -66.62
C ASN A 149 -67.75 -10.93 -66.53
N TRP A 150 -68.11 -11.86 -65.63
CA TRP A 150 -69.48 -12.32 -65.47
C TRP A 150 -70.33 -11.28 -64.73
N PRO A 151 -71.48 -10.81 -65.28
CA PRO A 151 -72.27 -9.73 -64.68
C PRO A 151 -72.71 -9.98 -63.24
N TRP A 152 -73.11 -11.22 -62.91
CA TRP A 152 -73.51 -11.60 -61.55
C TRP A 152 -72.37 -11.51 -60.53
N TRP A 153 -71.13 -11.81 -60.94
CA TRP A 153 -69.96 -11.67 -60.08
C TRP A 153 -69.70 -10.20 -59.74
N ARG A 154 -69.81 -9.29 -60.74
CA ARG A 154 -69.66 -7.84 -60.53
C ARG A 154 -70.70 -7.26 -59.58
N LEU A 155 -71.95 -7.72 -59.68
CA LEU A 155 -73.02 -7.35 -58.75
C LEU A 155 -72.71 -7.84 -57.33
N TYR A 156 -72.36 -9.12 -57.19
CA TYR A 156 -72.00 -9.71 -55.90
C TYR A 156 -70.85 -8.97 -55.21
N THR A 157 -69.79 -8.60 -55.94
CA THR A 157 -68.65 -7.87 -55.37
C THR A 157 -69.01 -6.45 -54.89
N LYS A 158 -70.02 -5.81 -55.48
CA LYS A 158 -70.51 -4.49 -55.03
C LYS A 158 -71.39 -4.60 -53.78
N VAL A 159 -72.16 -5.68 -53.65
CA VAL A 159 -73.09 -5.89 -52.53
C VAL A 159 -72.40 -6.50 -51.31
N LYS A 160 -71.44 -7.41 -51.49
CA LYS A 160 -70.76 -8.14 -50.40
C LYS A 160 -70.13 -7.24 -49.32
N PRO A 161 -69.43 -6.13 -49.63
CA PRO A 161 -68.86 -5.24 -48.61
C PRO A 161 -69.92 -4.57 -47.72
N MET A 162 -71.15 -4.43 -48.20
CA MET A 162 -72.28 -3.89 -47.42
C MET A 162 -72.80 -4.89 -46.38
N LEU A 163 -72.38 -6.16 -46.46
CA LEU A 163 -72.73 -7.24 -45.54
C LEU A 163 -71.53 -7.58 -44.62
N ASN A 164 -71.04 -6.58 -43.88
CA ASN A 164 -69.78 -6.65 -43.10
C ASN A 164 -69.94 -7.02 -41.62
N ILE A 165 -71.16 -7.12 -41.10
CA ILE A 165 -71.44 -7.31 -39.66
C ILE A 165 -70.70 -8.53 -39.08
N ALA A 166 -70.82 -9.70 -39.71
CA ALA A 166 -70.15 -10.93 -39.26
C ALA A 166 -68.61 -10.84 -39.35
N ARG A 167 -68.07 -10.07 -40.30
CA ARG A 167 -66.63 -9.85 -40.44
C ARG A 167 -66.11 -8.93 -39.34
N GLN A 168 -66.88 -7.89 -38.99
CA GLN A 168 -66.56 -7.00 -37.88
C GLN A 168 -66.57 -7.74 -36.54
N GLU A 169 -67.52 -8.65 -36.31
CA GLU A 169 -67.54 -9.48 -35.09
C GLU A 169 -66.30 -10.39 -34.98
N GLU A 170 -65.87 -11.03 -36.08
CA GLU A 170 -64.67 -11.87 -36.08
C GLU A 170 -63.38 -11.06 -35.88
N GLU A 171 -63.27 -9.90 -36.51
CA GLU A 171 -62.14 -8.96 -36.34
C GLU A 171 -62.09 -8.43 -34.90
N MET A 172 -63.24 -8.06 -34.32
CA MET A 172 -63.33 -7.64 -32.92
C MET A 172 -62.92 -8.74 -31.94
N LYS A 173 -63.30 -10.00 -32.22
CA LYS A 173 -62.90 -11.14 -31.39
C LYS A 173 -61.39 -11.39 -31.43
N LYS A 174 -60.77 -11.35 -32.62
CA LYS A 174 -59.31 -11.50 -32.77
C LYS A 174 -58.56 -10.36 -32.07
N ALA A 175 -59.02 -9.12 -32.26
CA ALA A 175 -58.43 -7.97 -31.57
C ALA A 175 -58.53 -8.09 -30.04
N ALA A 176 -59.65 -8.60 -29.52
CA ALA A 176 -59.82 -8.84 -28.09
C ALA A 176 -58.87 -9.93 -27.55
N GLU A 177 -58.68 -11.02 -28.29
CA GLU A 177 -57.74 -12.09 -27.92
C GLU A 177 -56.27 -11.63 -27.96
N GLU A 178 -55.88 -10.86 -28.97
CA GLU A 178 -54.54 -10.26 -29.07
C GLU A 178 -54.30 -9.25 -27.95
N LEU A 179 -55.28 -8.39 -27.66
CA LEU A 179 -55.20 -7.42 -26.57
C LEU A 179 -55.12 -8.11 -25.20
N ALA A 180 -55.78 -9.25 -25.00
CA ALA A 180 -55.67 -10.03 -23.78
C ALA A 180 -54.26 -10.61 -23.58
N LYS A 181 -53.67 -11.21 -24.63
CA LYS A 181 -52.29 -11.73 -24.59
C LYS A 181 -51.28 -10.63 -24.33
N LEU A 182 -51.42 -9.50 -25.01
CA LEU A 182 -50.51 -8.37 -24.85
C LEU A 182 -50.57 -7.79 -23.42
N LYS A 183 -51.76 -7.74 -22.82
CA LYS A 183 -51.92 -7.34 -21.42
C LYS A 183 -51.24 -8.29 -20.45
N GLU A 184 -51.34 -9.60 -20.67
CA GLU A 184 -50.69 -10.61 -19.81
C GLU A 184 -49.15 -10.51 -19.90
N GLU A 185 -48.61 -10.36 -21.12
CA GLU A 185 -47.17 -10.16 -21.33
C GLU A 185 -46.68 -8.85 -20.72
N PHE A 186 -47.45 -7.77 -20.88
CA PHE A 186 -47.15 -6.48 -20.29
C PHE A 186 -47.10 -6.56 -18.75
N GLU A 187 -48.05 -7.23 -18.11
CA GLU A 187 -48.08 -7.38 -16.66
C GLU A 187 -46.88 -8.18 -16.13
N LYS A 188 -46.45 -9.23 -16.85
CA LYS A 188 -45.24 -10.00 -16.51
C LYS A 188 -43.98 -9.14 -16.61
N LEU A 189 -43.85 -8.37 -17.69
CA LEU A 189 -42.71 -7.48 -17.89
C LEU A 189 -42.70 -6.33 -16.87
N GLU A 190 -43.86 -5.79 -16.52
CA GLU A 190 -43.97 -4.73 -15.51
C GLU A 190 -43.54 -5.22 -14.12
N LYS A 191 -43.89 -6.46 -13.74
CA LYS A 191 -43.43 -7.09 -12.49
C LYS A 191 -41.92 -7.28 -12.49
N LEU A 192 -41.37 -7.87 -13.55
CA LEU A 192 -39.92 -8.08 -13.67
C LEU A 192 -39.15 -6.76 -13.65
N LYS A 193 -39.68 -5.71 -14.30
CA LYS A 193 -39.08 -4.39 -14.29
C LYS A 193 -39.01 -3.82 -12.86
N LYS A 194 -40.10 -3.92 -12.09
CA LYS A 194 -40.13 -3.45 -10.68
C LYS A 194 -39.13 -4.21 -9.81
N GLU A 195 -39.07 -5.54 -9.95
CA GLU A 195 -38.10 -6.37 -9.21
C GLU A 195 -36.64 -5.98 -9.52
N LEU A 196 -36.32 -5.72 -10.80
CA LEU A 196 -34.99 -5.29 -11.22
C LEU A 196 -34.68 -3.85 -10.76
N GLU A 197 -35.66 -2.96 -10.75
CA GLU A 197 -35.51 -1.60 -10.21
C GLU A 197 -35.21 -1.62 -8.71
N GLU A 198 -35.92 -2.44 -7.93
CA GLU A 198 -35.66 -2.63 -6.49
C GLU A 198 -34.25 -3.21 -6.22
N GLN A 199 -33.84 -4.22 -6.99
CA GLN A 199 -32.48 -4.76 -6.90
C GLN A 199 -31.42 -3.70 -7.25
N ASN A 200 -31.65 -2.88 -8.27
CA ASN A 200 -30.73 -1.83 -8.66
C ASN A 200 -30.61 -0.74 -7.58
N VAL A 201 -31.73 -0.32 -6.98
CA VAL A 201 -31.72 0.60 -5.83
C VAL A 201 -30.93 0.02 -4.67
N THR A 202 -31.09 -1.27 -4.36
CA THR A 202 -30.35 -1.95 -3.29
C THR A 202 -28.84 -1.93 -3.54
N VAL A 203 -28.42 -2.24 -4.76
CA VAL A 203 -26.99 -2.20 -5.15
C VAL A 203 -26.44 -0.79 -5.14
N LEU A 204 -27.21 0.20 -5.60
CA LEU A 204 -26.82 1.61 -5.54
C LEU A 204 -26.67 2.11 -4.10
N GLN A 205 -27.54 1.68 -3.19
CA GLN A 205 -27.40 2.00 -1.78
C GLN A 205 -26.12 1.42 -1.20
N GLN A 206 -25.84 0.12 -1.42
CA GLN A 206 -24.59 -0.51 -0.98
C GLN A 206 -23.35 0.18 -1.54
N LYS A 207 -23.38 0.60 -2.82
CA LYS A 207 -22.32 1.37 -3.44
C LYS A 207 -22.13 2.73 -2.75
N ASN A 208 -23.20 3.43 -2.45
CA ASN A 208 -23.16 4.74 -1.78
C ASN A 208 -22.65 4.61 -0.34
N ASP A 209 -23.05 3.56 0.37
CA ASP A 209 -22.57 3.29 1.73
C ASP A 209 -21.06 3.00 1.73
N LEU A 210 -20.58 2.17 0.80
CA LEU A 210 -19.15 1.91 0.60
C LEU A 210 -18.39 3.18 0.20
N PHE A 211 -18.99 4.04 -0.63
CA PHE A 211 -18.39 5.32 -1.01
C PHE A 211 -18.27 6.26 0.19
N LEU A 212 -19.29 6.32 1.04
CA LEU A 212 -19.26 7.11 2.27
C LEU A 212 -18.21 6.58 3.25
N GLN A 213 -18.11 5.25 3.42
CA GLN A 213 -17.04 4.63 4.22
C GLN A 213 -15.65 4.97 3.67
N LEU A 214 -15.47 4.91 2.36
CA LEU A 214 -14.21 5.29 1.72
C LEU A 214 -13.86 6.76 2.00
N GLN A 215 -14.84 7.66 1.92
CA GLN A 215 -14.65 9.08 2.22
C GLN A 215 -14.25 9.29 3.69
N THR A 216 -14.90 8.62 4.64
CA THR A 216 -14.54 8.71 6.06
C THR A 216 -13.14 8.17 6.35
N GLU A 217 -12.72 7.10 5.67
CA GLU A 217 -11.36 6.56 5.79
C GLU A 217 -10.32 7.51 5.17
N GLN A 218 -10.66 8.20 4.07
CA GLN A 218 -9.80 9.23 3.48
C GLN A 218 -9.62 10.44 4.41
N ASP A 219 -10.69 10.91 5.05
CA ASP A 219 -10.61 12.01 6.01
C ASP A 219 -9.79 11.60 7.25
N SER A 220 -10.01 10.38 7.77
CA SER A 220 -9.21 9.80 8.86
C SER A 220 -7.73 9.67 8.50
N LEU A 221 -7.43 9.29 7.25
CA LEU A 221 -6.05 9.22 6.75
C LEU A 221 -5.42 10.60 6.67
N ALA A 222 -6.16 11.62 6.20
CA ALA A 222 -5.68 13.00 6.17
C ALA A 222 -5.36 13.52 7.58
N ASP A 223 -6.21 13.25 8.56
CA ASP A 223 -5.97 13.57 9.97
C ASP A 223 -4.72 12.85 10.52
N ALA A 224 -4.51 11.59 10.12
CA ALA A 224 -3.34 10.82 10.50
C ALA A 224 -2.06 11.38 9.86
N GLU A 225 -2.11 11.76 8.59
CA GLU A 225 -1.01 12.40 7.88
C GLU A 225 -0.64 13.76 8.51
N GLU A 226 -1.63 14.57 8.91
CA GLU A 226 -1.40 15.83 9.61
C GLU A 226 -0.73 15.59 10.98
N LYS A 227 -1.18 14.57 11.73
CA LYS A 227 -0.56 14.17 13.00
C LYS A 227 0.87 13.69 12.80
N ILE A 228 1.13 12.87 11.78
CA ILE A 228 2.49 12.41 11.44
C ILE A 228 3.37 13.61 11.11
N SER A 229 2.90 14.55 10.30
CA SER A 229 3.64 15.77 9.96
C SER A 229 3.98 16.61 11.21
N LYS A 230 3.02 16.80 12.12
CA LYS A 230 3.25 17.47 13.41
C LYS A 230 4.28 16.74 14.28
N LEU A 231 4.20 15.42 14.37
CA LEU A 231 5.16 14.61 15.12
C LEU A 231 6.56 14.65 14.50
N VAL A 232 6.67 14.68 13.17
CA VAL A 232 7.96 14.83 12.48
C VAL A 232 8.59 16.20 12.77
N LEU A 233 7.79 17.27 12.76
CA LEU A 233 8.27 18.61 13.14
C LEU A 233 8.73 18.65 14.60
N GLN A 234 7.92 18.12 15.53
CA GLN A 234 8.28 18.02 16.94
C GLN A 234 9.54 17.18 17.16
N ARG A 235 9.72 16.09 16.40
CA ARG A 235 10.94 15.29 16.44
C ARG A 235 12.14 16.11 16.00
N GLY A 236 12.02 16.89 14.92
CA GLY A 236 13.07 17.80 14.45
C GLY A 236 13.46 18.84 15.51
N ASP A 237 12.49 19.47 16.17
CA ASP A 237 12.74 20.43 17.25
C ASP A 237 13.45 19.78 18.44
N MET A 238 13.05 18.56 18.81
CA MET A 238 13.69 17.82 19.90
C MET A 238 15.10 17.36 19.53
N GLU A 239 15.33 16.91 18.29
CA GLU A 239 16.66 16.59 17.76
C GLU A 239 17.59 17.82 17.80
N GLN A 240 17.07 19.01 17.46
CA GLN A 240 17.83 20.26 17.57
C GLN A 240 18.17 20.60 19.01
N ARG A 241 17.21 20.50 19.94
CA ARG A 241 17.47 20.71 21.37
C ARG A 241 18.47 19.73 21.95
N ILE A 242 18.45 18.47 21.51
CA ILE A 242 19.44 17.47 21.92
C ILE A 242 20.83 17.90 21.46
N LYS A 243 21.00 18.33 20.20
CA LYS A 243 22.27 18.84 19.70
C LYS A 243 22.78 20.05 20.48
N GLU A 244 21.90 21.02 20.77
CA GLU A 244 22.27 22.20 21.57
C GLU A 244 22.69 21.81 23.00
N LEU A 245 22.06 20.79 23.59
CA LEU A 245 22.44 20.26 24.91
C LEU A 245 23.76 19.47 24.86
N GLU A 246 24.00 18.70 23.80
CA GLU A 246 25.26 17.99 23.57
C GLU A 246 26.43 18.98 23.40
N GLU A 247 26.25 20.06 22.63
CA GLU A 247 27.25 21.13 22.48
C GLU A 247 27.51 21.83 23.82
N ARG A 248 26.46 22.18 24.57
CA ARG A 248 26.61 22.76 25.92
C ARG A 248 27.31 21.83 26.90
N LEU A 249 27.04 20.52 26.83
CA LEU A 249 27.71 19.54 27.66
C LEU A 249 29.20 19.48 27.33
N ALA A 250 29.56 19.49 26.05
CA ALA A 250 30.96 19.54 25.61
C ALA A 250 31.67 20.81 26.11
N ASP A 251 31.02 21.98 26.00
CA ASP A 251 31.56 23.24 26.51
C ASP A 251 31.79 23.21 28.04
N GLU A 252 30.86 22.63 28.80
CA GLU A 252 30.99 22.46 30.26
C GLU A 252 32.07 21.44 30.63
N GLU A 253 32.23 20.35 29.87
CA GLU A 253 33.32 19.38 30.05
C GLU A 253 34.69 20.03 29.80
N ASP A 254 34.82 20.85 28.76
CA ASP A 254 36.03 21.62 28.48
C ASP A 254 36.31 22.67 29.58
N GLN A 255 35.28 23.37 30.07
CA GLN A 255 35.42 24.29 31.20
C GLN A 255 35.84 23.56 32.49
N ALA A 256 35.27 22.40 32.77
CA ALA A 256 35.63 21.59 33.92
C ALA A 256 37.09 21.08 33.82
N ALA A 257 37.53 20.68 32.62
CA ALA A 257 38.92 20.29 32.37
C ALA A 257 39.88 21.48 32.60
N ASN A 258 39.55 22.66 32.07
CA ASN A 258 40.32 23.89 32.28
C ASN A 258 40.38 24.27 33.77
N LEU A 259 39.26 24.21 34.49
CA LEU A 259 39.21 24.47 35.93
C LEU A 259 40.04 23.46 36.73
N SER A 260 40.03 22.19 36.33
CA SER A 260 40.87 21.15 36.94
C SER A 260 42.36 21.46 36.74
N GLU A 261 42.74 21.92 35.55
CA GLU A 261 44.12 22.33 35.24
C GLU A 261 44.56 23.54 36.06
N VAL A 262 43.71 24.58 36.15
CA VAL A 262 43.95 25.77 36.97
C VAL A 262 44.06 25.39 38.45
N LYS A 263 43.16 24.53 38.94
CA LYS A 263 43.21 24.01 40.31
C LYS A 263 44.52 23.29 40.59
N LYS A 264 45.03 22.51 39.63
CA LYS A 264 46.30 21.80 39.77
C LYS A 264 47.48 22.76 39.84
N LYS A 265 47.48 23.84 39.04
CA LYS A 265 48.50 24.90 39.10
C LYS A 265 48.45 25.63 40.45
N MET A 266 47.27 26.09 40.87
CA MET A 266 47.06 26.74 42.16
C MET A 266 47.45 25.83 43.33
N SER A 267 47.15 24.52 43.27
CA SER A 267 47.57 23.59 44.32
C SER A 267 49.09 23.44 44.40
N ALA A 268 49.78 23.46 43.25
CA ALA A 268 51.24 23.41 43.20
C ALA A 268 51.86 24.69 43.76
N GLU A 269 51.34 25.86 43.39
CA GLU A 269 51.76 27.16 43.98
C GLU A 269 51.52 27.20 45.49
N ILE A 270 50.41 26.65 45.99
CA ILE A 270 50.16 26.56 47.43
C ILE A 270 51.18 25.64 48.12
N GLU A 271 51.53 24.50 47.52
CA GLU A 271 52.58 23.62 48.07
C GLU A 271 53.96 24.29 48.08
N GLU A 272 54.30 25.04 47.04
CA GLU A 272 55.54 25.81 46.96
C GLU A 272 55.58 26.92 48.03
N LEU A 273 54.52 27.71 48.15
CA LEU A 273 54.43 28.74 49.19
C LEU A 273 54.46 28.16 50.61
N LYS A 274 53.86 26.98 50.85
CA LYS A 274 53.96 26.29 52.15
C LYS A 274 55.40 25.92 52.47
N LYS A 275 56.15 25.43 51.47
CA LYS A 275 57.57 25.09 51.62
C LYS A 275 58.40 26.34 51.90
N ASP A 276 58.15 27.43 51.19
CA ASP A 276 58.83 28.71 51.43
C ASP A 276 58.56 29.24 52.85
N VAL A 277 57.33 29.07 53.35
CA VAL A 277 56.98 29.41 54.74
C VAL A 277 57.75 28.54 55.73
N GLU A 278 57.84 27.22 55.53
CA GLU A 278 58.65 26.33 56.38
C GLU A 278 60.14 26.73 56.37
N ASP A 279 60.69 27.06 55.20
CA ASP A 279 62.09 27.47 55.05
C ASP A 279 62.36 28.82 55.77
N LEU A 280 61.42 29.76 55.67
CA LEU A 280 61.45 31.04 56.39
C LEU A 280 61.29 30.87 57.91
N GLU A 281 60.41 29.98 58.36
CA GLU A 281 60.26 29.63 59.79
C GLU A 281 61.55 29.02 60.35
N SER A 282 62.20 28.12 59.59
CA SER A 282 63.51 27.55 59.99
C SER A 282 64.61 28.64 60.07
N SER A 283 64.56 29.61 59.16
CA SER A 283 65.49 30.74 59.13
C SER A 283 65.25 31.70 60.28
N LEU A 284 63.98 31.97 60.60
CA LEU A 284 63.58 32.76 61.76
C LEU A 284 64.04 32.10 63.07
N GLN A 285 63.85 30.78 63.20
CA GLN A 285 64.27 30.03 64.38
C GLN A 285 65.80 30.09 64.57
N LYS A 286 66.58 30.03 63.48
CA LYS A 286 68.04 30.25 63.52
C LYS A 286 68.39 31.66 63.95
N ALA A 287 67.73 32.68 63.39
CA ALA A 287 67.95 34.07 63.76
C ALA A 287 67.58 34.36 65.24
N GLU A 288 66.54 33.72 65.76
CA GLU A 288 66.15 33.81 67.18
C GLU A 288 67.18 33.14 68.11
N GLN A 289 67.75 31.99 67.71
CA GLN A 289 68.86 31.38 68.44
C GLN A 289 70.10 32.28 68.45
N GLU A 290 70.45 32.88 67.31
CA GLU A 290 71.56 33.83 67.21
C GLU A 290 71.34 35.05 68.11
N LYS A 291 70.12 35.61 68.11
CA LYS A 291 69.73 36.69 69.02
C LYS A 291 69.89 36.30 70.48
N GLN A 292 69.41 35.12 70.90
CA GLN A 292 69.57 34.66 72.28
C GLN A 292 71.04 34.54 72.69
N THR A 293 71.92 34.05 71.80
CA THR A 293 73.37 34.04 72.06
C THR A 293 73.94 35.45 72.23
N LYS A 294 73.48 36.43 71.43
CA LYS A 294 73.91 37.83 71.55
C LYS A 294 73.39 38.50 72.82
N ASP A 295 72.14 38.26 73.20
CA ASP A 295 71.55 38.76 74.46
C ASP A 295 72.30 38.20 75.69
N ASN A 296 72.73 36.94 75.64
CA ASN A 296 73.56 36.35 76.69
C ASN A 296 74.95 37.00 76.77
N GLN A 297 75.59 37.31 75.64
CA GLN A 297 76.86 38.06 75.60
C GLN A 297 76.70 39.47 76.17
N ILE A 298 75.59 40.15 75.86
CA ILE A 298 75.29 41.49 76.40
C ILE A 298 75.13 41.43 77.93
N ARG A 299 74.46 40.41 78.47
CA ARG A 299 74.33 40.22 79.93
C ARG A 299 75.68 40.01 80.62
N THR A 300 76.60 39.26 79.99
CA THR A 300 77.95 39.08 80.54
C THR A 300 78.73 40.38 80.57
N LEU A 301 78.67 41.17 79.49
CA LEU A 301 79.32 42.48 79.42
C LEU A 301 78.71 43.51 80.39
N GLN A 302 77.39 43.45 80.62
CA GLN A 302 76.71 44.29 81.63
C GLN A 302 77.14 43.94 83.07
N ALA A 303 77.45 42.67 83.37
CA ALA A 303 77.98 42.27 84.67
C ALA A 303 79.43 42.74 84.89
N GLU A 304 80.24 42.78 83.84
CA GLU A 304 81.62 43.32 83.89
C GLU A 304 81.65 44.84 84.10
N MET A 305 80.69 45.58 83.51
CA MET A 305 80.54 47.03 83.75
C MET A 305 80.21 47.35 85.21
N ALA A 306 79.31 46.60 85.85
CA ALA A 306 78.93 46.81 87.25
C ALA A 306 80.11 46.61 88.22
N GLN A 307 81.06 45.73 87.89
CA GLN A 307 82.25 45.47 88.69
C GLN A 307 83.29 46.61 88.58
N GLN A 308 83.35 47.31 87.44
CA GLN A 308 84.19 48.49 87.26
C GLN A 308 83.63 49.74 87.97
N ASP A 309 82.31 49.89 88.07
CA ASP A 309 81.68 50.99 88.81
C ASP A 309 81.94 50.91 90.34
N GLU A 310 82.08 49.71 90.89
CA GLU A 310 82.40 49.51 92.32
C GLU A 310 83.85 49.91 92.67
N THR A 311 84.76 49.88 91.68
CA THR A 311 86.15 50.31 91.85
C THR A 311 86.29 51.84 91.78
N ILE A 312 85.44 52.51 90.98
CA ILE A 312 85.38 53.98 90.85
C ILE A 312 84.82 54.65 92.12
N GLY A 313 83.91 53.98 92.84
CA GLY A 313 83.32 54.48 94.08
C GLY A 313 84.31 54.67 95.25
N LYS A 314 85.39 53.87 95.30
CA LYS A 314 86.43 53.97 96.35
C LYS A 314 87.42 55.12 96.11
N LEU A 315 87.71 55.48 94.86
CA LEU A 315 88.62 56.57 94.50
C LEU A 315 87.96 57.97 94.59
N ASN A 316 86.63 58.06 94.47
CA ASN A 316 85.90 59.34 94.57
C ASN A 316 85.69 59.86 96.00
N LYS A 317 85.99 59.06 97.04
CA LYS A 317 85.88 59.49 98.45
C LYS A 317 87.11 60.26 98.94
N ASP A 318 88.29 60.01 98.36
CA ASP A 318 89.54 60.68 98.72
C ASP A 318 89.78 62.00 97.95
N LYS A 319 89.09 62.20 96.82
CA LYS A 319 89.15 63.44 96.01
C LYS A 319 88.32 64.60 96.62
N LYS A 320 87.26 64.28 97.37
CA LYS A 320 86.27 65.25 97.87
C LYS A 320 86.77 66.12 99.03
N ASN A 321 87.82 65.72 99.74
CA ASN A 321 88.42 66.48 100.85
C ASN A 321 89.46 67.54 100.40
N LEU A 322 89.86 67.57 99.13
CA LEU A 322 90.87 68.51 98.60
C LEU A 322 90.29 69.61 97.69
N GLU A 323 89.09 69.43 97.12
CA GLU A 323 88.48 70.38 96.18
C GLU A 323 87.73 71.55 96.87
N GLU A 324 87.49 71.46 98.19
CA GLU A 324 86.86 72.52 99.00
C GLU A 324 87.78 73.76 99.20
N GLN A 325 89.07 73.64 98.88
CA GLN A 325 90.03 74.77 98.85
C GLN A 325 90.05 75.54 97.52
N ASN A 326 89.44 75.05 96.43
CA ASN A 326 89.53 75.66 95.10
C ASN A 326 88.27 76.45 94.68
N LYS A 327 87.48 76.90 95.66
CA LYS A 327 86.19 77.59 95.49
C LYS A 327 86.26 78.98 94.83
N ARG A 328 87.43 79.60 94.59
CA ARG A 328 87.48 81.08 94.49
C ARG A 328 87.81 81.67 93.11
N THR A 329 87.90 80.87 92.05
CA THR A 329 88.41 81.35 90.75
C THR A 329 87.57 81.05 89.52
N GLN A 330 86.40 80.43 89.63
CA GLN A 330 85.51 80.19 88.48
C GLN A 330 84.12 80.84 88.60
N GLU A 331 84.01 81.82 89.48
CA GLU A 331 82.90 82.80 89.56
C GLU A 331 83.09 83.97 88.56
N ALA A 332 84.04 83.88 87.62
CA ALA A 332 84.37 84.96 86.68
C ALA A 332 83.91 84.72 85.22
N LEU A 333 82.92 83.86 84.99
CA LEU A 333 82.27 83.70 83.68
C LEU A 333 80.81 83.27 83.87
N GLN A 334 80.03 83.91 84.73
CA GLN A 334 79.38 85.19 84.42
C GLN A 334 79.29 85.47 82.93
N ALA A 335 78.16 85.05 82.37
CA ALA A 335 77.22 85.86 81.61
C ALA A 335 76.59 84.90 80.58
N GLU A 336 75.43 84.34 80.89
CA GLU A 336 74.17 84.93 80.44
C GLU A 336 74.06 85.00 78.93
N GLU A 337 73.79 83.83 78.32
CA GLU A 337 73.15 83.60 77.01
C GLU A 337 73.24 82.08 76.79
N ASP A 338 72.36 81.21 77.29
CA ASP A 338 70.99 81.11 76.81
C ASP A 338 70.18 80.11 77.65
N LYS A 339 69.60 80.62 78.74
CA LYS A 339 68.61 79.91 79.55
C LYS A 339 67.20 79.86 78.95
N VAL A 340 67.00 80.27 77.69
CA VAL A 340 65.64 80.41 77.11
C VAL A 340 65.21 79.25 76.20
N ASN A 341 66.12 78.39 75.73
CA ASN A 341 65.78 77.46 74.63
C ASN A 341 65.29 76.05 75.01
N HIS A 342 65.18 75.68 76.29
CA HIS A 342 64.80 74.31 76.65
C HIS A 342 63.32 74.10 76.98
N LEU A 343 62.54 75.17 77.23
CA LEU A 343 61.11 75.05 77.51
C LEU A 343 60.22 75.07 76.25
N ASN A 344 60.75 75.49 75.09
CA ASN A 344 60.01 75.51 73.81
C ASN A 344 59.93 74.15 73.08
N LYS A 345 60.72 73.14 73.47
CA LYS A 345 60.73 71.84 72.77
C LYS A 345 59.62 70.88 73.18
N LEU A 346 58.92 71.12 74.31
CA LEU A 346 57.82 70.26 74.74
C LEU A 346 56.48 70.59 74.05
N LYS A 347 56.36 71.75 73.41
CA LYS A 347 55.16 72.17 72.66
C LYS A 347 55.08 71.53 71.27
N ALA A 348 56.22 71.28 70.62
CA ALA A 348 56.29 70.76 69.24
C ALA A 348 55.85 69.29 69.07
N LYS A 349 55.60 68.54 70.15
CA LYS A 349 55.15 67.13 70.07
C LYS A 349 53.63 66.94 70.09
N LEU A 350 52.84 67.99 70.33
CA LEU A 350 51.37 67.92 70.35
C LEU A 350 50.71 68.49 69.08
N GLU A 351 51.45 69.25 68.26
CA GLU A 351 50.94 69.79 66.99
C GLU A 351 51.04 68.76 65.84
N SER A 352 51.98 67.81 65.87
CA SER A 352 52.12 66.77 64.82
C SER A 352 51.01 65.71 64.83
N THR A 353 50.30 65.52 65.94
CA THR A 353 49.18 64.55 66.03
C THR A 353 47.83 65.15 65.63
N LEU A 354 47.77 66.46 65.38
CA LEU A 354 46.56 67.15 64.94
C LEU A 354 46.46 67.17 63.40
N ASP A 355 47.58 67.37 62.70
CA ASP A 355 47.63 67.41 61.23
C ASP A 355 47.28 66.04 60.57
N GLU A 356 47.60 64.91 61.20
CA GLU A 356 47.25 63.56 60.68
C GLU A 356 45.74 63.23 60.80
N MET A 357 45.01 63.89 61.68
CA MET A 357 43.56 63.71 61.84
C MET A 357 42.75 64.61 60.91
N GLU A 358 43.27 65.80 60.57
CA GLU A 358 42.63 66.71 59.63
C GLU A 358 42.73 66.24 58.16
N GLU A 359 43.83 65.55 57.78
CA GLU A 359 44.00 65.01 56.42
C GLU A 359 43.11 63.78 56.13
N ASN A 360 42.79 62.98 57.15
CA ASN A 360 41.91 61.82 57.03
C ASN A 360 40.43 62.22 56.92
N LEU A 361 40.00 63.29 57.59
CA LEU A 361 38.64 63.84 57.48
C LEU A 361 38.36 64.49 56.10
N ALA A 362 39.38 65.08 55.47
CA ALA A 362 39.25 65.69 54.14
C ALA A 362 39.13 64.66 52.99
N ARG A 363 39.76 63.49 53.11
CA ARG A 363 39.63 62.40 52.12
C ARG A 363 38.25 61.72 52.20
N GLU A 364 37.70 61.58 53.40
CA GLU A 364 36.38 60.95 53.61
C GLU A 364 35.22 61.81 53.07
N GLN A 365 35.30 63.14 53.19
CA GLN A 365 34.29 64.07 52.65
C GLN A 365 34.24 64.09 51.12
N LYS A 366 35.36 63.86 50.43
CA LYS A 366 35.42 63.81 48.95
C LYS A 366 34.80 62.52 48.38
N ILE A 367 35.07 61.38 49.03
CA ILE A 367 34.51 60.07 48.64
C ILE A 367 32.98 60.04 48.86
N ARG A 368 32.48 60.65 49.93
CA ARG A 368 31.02 60.74 50.19
C ARG A 368 30.28 61.55 49.11
N GLY A 369 30.88 62.65 48.63
CA GLY A 369 30.31 63.47 47.56
C GLY A 369 30.26 62.78 46.19
N ASP A 370 31.25 61.95 45.88
CA ASP A 370 31.30 61.18 44.64
C ASP A 370 30.32 59.98 44.66
N VAL A 371 30.11 59.38 45.84
CA VAL A 371 29.09 58.33 46.06
C VAL A 371 27.66 58.90 46.02
N GLU A 372 27.41 60.10 46.55
CA GLU A 372 26.09 60.75 46.44
C GLU A 372 25.76 61.19 45.00
N LYS A 373 26.76 61.60 44.21
CA LYS A 373 26.59 61.90 42.78
C LYS A 373 26.36 60.65 41.92
N SER A 374 27.05 59.54 42.21
CA SER A 374 26.84 58.27 41.49
C SER A 374 25.48 57.67 41.83
N LYS A 375 25.05 57.76 43.10
CA LYS A 375 23.70 57.38 43.53
C LYS A 375 22.60 58.16 42.80
N ARG A 376 22.70 59.50 42.69
CA ARG A 376 21.73 60.31 41.93
C ARG A 376 21.70 60.00 40.42
N LYS A 377 22.85 59.66 39.83
CA LYS A 377 22.91 59.22 38.42
C LYS A 377 22.25 57.85 38.24
N LEU A 378 22.50 56.90 39.14
CA LEU A 378 21.92 55.56 39.08
C LEU A 378 20.41 55.59 39.37
N GLU A 379 19.94 56.43 40.29
CA GLU A 379 18.49 56.64 40.54
C GLU A 379 17.79 57.30 39.34
N GLY A 380 18.46 58.22 38.63
CA GLY A 380 17.96 58.81 37.39
C GLY A 380 17.90 57.82 36.23
N VAL A 381 18.93 56.98 36.07
CA VAL A 381 18.95 55.90 35.06
C VAL A 381 17.89 54.86 35.36
N LEU A 382 17.73 54.46 36.63
CA LEU A 382 16.70 53.52 37.07
C LEU A 382 15.29 54.01 36.75
N LYS A 383 15.03 55.30 37.00
CA LYS A 383 13.73 55.92 36.70
C LYS A 383 13.46 56.03 35.19
N ALA A 384 14.47 56.40 34.41
CA ALA A 384 14.37 56.42 32.95
C ALA A 384 14.16 55.01 32.38
N THR A 385 14.81 53.98 32.93
CA THR A 385 14.59 52.59 32.52
C THR A 385 13.21 52.09 32.91
N GLN A 386 12.67 52.52 34.05
CA GLN A 386 11.31 52.19 34.48
C GLN A 386 10.28 52.81 33.53
N GLU A 387 10.46 54.09 33.14
CA GLU A 387 9.60 54.78 32.17
C GLU A 387 9.67 54.10 30.77
N THR A 388 10.84 53.66 30.32
CA THR A 388 10.95 52.91 29.05
C THR A 388 10.30 51.52 29.10
N VAL A 389 10.29 50.86 30.26
CA VAL A 389 9.60 49.57 30.43
C VAL A 389 8.09 49.79 30.39
N ASP A 390 7.58 50.81 31.06
CA ASP A 390 6.15 51.15 31.04
C ASP A 390 5.67 51.55 29.63
N ASP A 391 6.49 52.27 28.86
CA ASP A 391 6.21 52.60 27.46
C ASP A 391 6.22 51.35 26.55
N LEU A 392 7.19 50.44 26.75
CA LEU A 392 7.23 49.16 26.03
C LEU A 392 6.04 48.25 26.38
N GLU A 393 5.58 48.25 27.64
CA GLU A 393 4.36 47.53 28.03
C GLU A 393 3.10 48.12 27.39
N ARG A 394 3.04 49.44 27.21
CA ARG A 394 1.95 50.09 26.45
C ARG A 394 1.97 49.69 24.98
N VAL A 395 3.14 49.77 24.33
CA VAL A 395 3.30 49.36 22.92
C VAL A 395 2.95 47.88 22.74
N LYS A 396 3.32 47.02 23.69
CA LYS A 396 2.94 45.61 23.68
C LYS A 396 1.42 45.42 23.75
N ARG A 397 0.72 46.12 24.65
CA ARG A 397 -0.76 46.05 24.75
C ARG A 397 -1.43 46.54 23.47
N ASP A 398 -0.94 47.63 22.87
CA ASP A 398 -1.48 48.15 21.61
C ASP A 398 -1.25 47.18 20.43
N LEU A 399 -0.09 46.52 20.37
CA LEU A 399 0.19 45.49 19.37
C LEU A 399 -0.63 44.22 19.57
N GLU A 400 -0.86 43.80 20.82
CA GLU A 400 -1.75 42.68 21.15
C GLU A 400 -3.21 42.98 20.75
N GLU A 401 -3.68 44.21 20.94
CA GLU A 401 -5.02 44.60 20.51
C GLU A 401 -5.15 44.71 18.99
N GLN A 402 -4.11 45.19 18.29
CA GLN A 402 -4.06 45.17 16.82
C GLN A 402 -4.02 43.75 16.26
N LEU A 403 -3.25 42.85 16.87
CA LEU A 403 -3.19 41.44 16.50
C LEU A 403 -4.58 40.80 16.64
N ARG A 404 -5.25 41.04 17.77
CA ARG A 404 -6.60 40.52 18.03
C ARG A 404 -7.65 41.04 17.04
N ARG A 405 -7.52 42.30 16.60
CA ARG A 405 -8.37 42.87 15.52
C ARG A 405 -8.06 42.22 14.17
N LYS A 406 -6.79 41.97 13.87
CA LYS A 406 -6.39 41.28 12.63
C LYS A 406 -6.83 39.82 12.61
N GLU A 407 -6.76 39.13 13.74
CA GLU A 407 -7.31 37.77 13.90
C GLU A 407 -8.82 37.73 13.69
N ALA A 408 -9.57 38.72 14.20
CA ALA A 408 -11.00 38.84 13.95
C ALA A 408 -11.33 39.14 12.47
N GLU A 409 -10.53 39.98 11.81
CA GLU A 409 -10.63 40.23 10.36
C GLU A 409 -10.34 38.97 9.53
N ILE A 410 -9.31 38.21 9.90
CA ILE A 410 -8.95 36.94 9.23
C ILE A 410 -10.05 35.90 9.42
N SER A 411 -10.61 35.78 10.63
CA SER A 411 -11.74 34.88 10.90
C SER A 411 -12.99 35.28 10.10
N GLY A 412 -13.30 36.57 10.01
CA GLY A 412 -14.39 37.08 9.19
C GLY A 412 -14.19 36.87 7.67
N LEU A 413 -12.95 37.02 7.18
CA LEU A 413 -12.60 36.73 5.78
C LEU A 413 -12.63 35.23 5.48
N SER A 414 -12.24 34.39 6.44
CA SER A 414 -12.30 32.92 6.31
C SER A 414 -13.75 32.44 6.22
N GLY A 415 -14.65 32.97 7.05
CA GLY A 415 -16.08 32.67 6.94
C GLY A 415 -16.70 33.11 5.62
N LYS A 416 -16.32 34.29 5.09
CA LYS A 416 -16.75 34.72 3.75
C LYS A 416 -16.20 33.84 2.63
N PHE A 417 -14.96 33.36 2.77
CA PHE A 417 -14.37 32.42 1.82
C PHE A 417 -15.09 31.06 1.84
N GLU A 418 -15.50 30.59 3.02
CA GLU A 418 -16.33 29.38 3.17
C GLU A 418 -17.73 29.57 2.56
N ASP A 419 -18.36 30.72 2.76
CA ASP A 419 -19.65 31.07 2.14
C ASP A 419 -19.54 31.13 0.60
N GLU A 420 -18.49 31.75 0.07
CA GLU A 420 -18.22 31.80 -1.37
C GLU A 420 -17.88 30.40 -1.94
N GLN A 421 -17.13 29.56 -1.21
CA GLN A 421 -16.92 28.16 -1.59
C GLN A 421 -18.24 27.37 -1.61
N GLY A 422 -19.11 27.59 -0.62
CA GLY A 422 -20.44 26.99 -0.57
C GLY A 422 -21.30 27.40 -1.78
N LEU A 423 -21.25 28.69 -2.16
CA LEU A 423 -21.95 29.21 -3.33
C LEU A 423 -21.37 28.63 -4.64
N VAL A 424 -20.04 28.51 -4.75
CA VAL A 424 -19.38 27.87 -5.90
C VAL A 424 -19.78 26.41 -6.01
N ALA A 425 -19.85 25.68 -4.90
CA ALA A 425 -20.29 24.28 -4.89
C ALA A 425 -21.77 24.14 -5.30
N GLN A 426 -22.65 25.04 -4.84
CA GLN A 426 -24.05 25.09 -5.28
C GLN A 426 -24.19 25.41 -6.77
N LEU A 427 -23.43 26.39 -7.27
CA LEU A 427 -23.42 26.76 -8.69
C LEU A 427 -22.85 25.62 -9.56
N GLN A 428 -21.84 24.89 -9.10
CA GLN A 428 -21.31 23.72 -9.80
C GLN A 428 -22.34 22.58 -9.86
N ARG A 429 -23.11 22.33 -8.80
CA ARG A 429 -24.23 21.37 -8.85
C ARG A 429 -25.28 21.80 -9.87
N LYS A 430 -25.65 23.09 -9.86
CA LYS A 430 -26.64 23.65 -10.78
C LYS A 430 -26.17 23.63 -12.25
N ILE A 431 -24.88 23.84 -12.49
CA ILE A 431 -24.26 23.67 -13.82
C ILE A 431 -24.37 22.21 -14.25
N LYS A 432 -24.08 21.25 -13.36
CA LYS A 432 -24.21 19.81 -13.66
C LYS A 432 -25.65 19.41 -13.97
N GLU A 433 -26.61 19.86 -13.18
CA GLU A 433 -28.05 19.64 -13.40
C GLU A 433 -28.52 20.23 -14.74
N LEU A 434 -28.06 21.44 -15.08
CA LEU A 434 -28.36 22.06 -16.37
C LEU A 434 -27.67 21.34 -17.53
N GLN A 435 -26.46 20.81 -17.35
CA GLN A 435 -25.77 20.00 -18.35
C GLN A 435 -26.48 18.67 -18.61
N THR A 436 -26.95 17.98 -17.57
CA THR A 436 -27.77 16.78 -17.73
C THR A 436 -29.10 17.11 -18.39
N ARG A 437 -29.73 18.25 -18.04
CA ARG A 437 -30.97 18.69 -18.67
C ARG A 437 -30.78 19.05 -20.16
N ILE A 438 -29.63 19.62 -20.51
CA ILE A 438 -29.27 19.90 -21.91
C ILE A 438 -29.09 18.59 -22.67
N GLN A 439 -28.40 17.59 -22.10
CA GLN A 439 -28.25 16.27 -22.73
C GLN A 439 -29.59 15.57 -22.93
N GLU A 440 -30.47 15.58 -21.93
CA GLU A 440 -31.84 15.05 -22.06
C GLU A 440 -32.62 15.76 -23.17
N LEU A 441 -32.53 17.09 -23.24
CA LEU A 441 -33.20 17.87 -24.29
C LEU A 441 -32.58 17.66 -25.69
N GLU A 442 -31.28 17.38 -25.77
CA GLU A 442 -30.59 17.00 -27.01
C GLU A 442 -31.03 15.61 -27.49
N GLU A 443 -31.13 14.64 -26.57
CA GLU A 443 -31.67 13.30 -26.86
C GLU A 443 -33.14 13.35 -27.29
N ASP A 444 -33.97 14.14 -26.60
CA ASP A 444 -35.38 14.37 -26.98
C ASP A 444 -35.48 15.05 -28.35
N LEU A 445 -34.61 16.03 -28.65
CA LEU A 445 -34.57 16.69 -29.96
C LEU A 445 -34.14 15.73 -31.07
N GLU A 446 -33.22 14.82 -30.80
CA GLU A 446 -32.74 13.83 -31.76
C GLU A 446 -33.79 12.72 -31.99
N ALA A 447 -34.50 12.33 -30.93
CA ALA A 447 -35.67 11.46 -31.00
C ALA A 447 -36.81 12.11 -31.81
N GLU A 448 -37.09 13.39 -31.59
CA GLU A 448 -38.10 14.15 -32.32
C GLU A 448 -37.69 14.36 -33.79
N ARG A 449 -36.41 14.58 -34.08
CA ARG A 449 -35.88 14.61 -35.46
C ARG A 449 -36.04 13.26 -36.16
N ALA A 450 -35.79 12.16 -35.46
CA ALA A 450 -35.97 10.81 -36.00
C ALA A 450 -37.45 10.47 -36.23
N ALA A 451 -38.33 10.88 -35.30
CA ALA A 451 -39.78 10.74 -35.42
C ALA A 451 -40.33 11.58 -36.57
N ARG A 452 -39.89 12.84 -36.70
CA ARG A 452 -40.24 13.73 -37.81
C ARG A 452 -39.75 13.20 -39.16
N SER A 453 -38.53 12.66 -39.25
CA SER A 453 -38.03 12.02 -40.47
C SER A 453 -38.87 10.79 -40.88
N LYS A 454 -39.32 9.98 -39.91
CA LYS A 454 -40.25 8.87 -40.18
C LYS A 454 -41.64 9.36 -40.60
N ALA A 455 -42.16 10.40 -39.94
CA ALA A 455 -43.43 11.01 -40.29
C ALA A 455 -43.40 11.65 -41.69
N GLU A 456 -42.30 12.31 -42.07
CA GLU A 456 -42.10 12.91 -43.39
C GLU A 456 -42.05 11.83 -44.49
N LYS A 457 -41.39 10.68 -44.22
CA LYS A 457 -41.37 9.53 -45.14
C LYS A 457 -42.76 8.89 -45.30
N SER A 458 -43.49 8.74 -44.20
CA SER A 458 -44.87 8.24 -44.21
C SER A 458 -45.80 9.20 -44.94
N ARG A 459 -45.63 10.51 -44.74
CA ARG A 459 -46.35 11.56 -45.46
C ARG A 459 -46.05 11.50 -46.96
N GLN A 460 -44.78 11.39 -47.37
CA GLN A 460 -44.42 11.23 -48.80
C GLN A 460 -44.98 9.95 -49.43
N GLN A 461 -45.03 8.85 -48.68
CA GLN A 461 -45.70 7.62 -49.14
C GLN A 461 -47.20 7.81 -49.32
N LEU A 462 -47.87 8.44 -48.34
CA LEU A 462 -49.31 8.73 -48.42
C LEU A 462 -49.63 9.77 -49.51
N GLU A 463 -48.76 10.74 -49.74
CA GLU A 463 -48.90 11.77 -50.78
C GLU A 463 -48.75 11.15 -52.18
N SER A 464 -47.82 10.19 -52.35
CA SER A 464 -47.70 9.38 -53.57
C SER A 464 -48.87 8.42 -53.77
N GLU A 465 -49.39 7.79 -52.71
CA GLU A 465 -50.59 6.95 -52.77
C GLU A 465 -51.86 7.79 -53.07
N LEU A 466 -51.90 9.03 -52.59
CA LEU A 466 -52.99 9.97 -52.86
C LEU A 466 -52.95 10.43 -54.32
N GLU A 467 -51.79 10.77 -54.88
CA GLU A 467 -51.64 11.04 -56.33
C GLU A 467 -52.10 9.84 -57.16
N GLU A 468 -51.76 8.61 -56.77
CA GLU A 468 -52.19 7.39 -57.45
C GLU A 468 -53.72 7.14 -57.36
N VAL A 469 -54.38 7.65 -56.31
CA VAL A 469 -55.84 7.58 -56.12
C VAL A 469 -56.56 8.73 -56.82
N VAL A 470 -55.95 9.92 -56.89
CA VAL A 470 -56.45 11.08 -57.64
C VAL A 470 -56.42 10.78 -59.14
N ASP A 471 -55.33 10.20 -59.66
CA ASP A 471 -55.24 9.76 -61.06
C ASP A 471 -56.32 8.71 -61.40
N ARG A 472 -56.69 7.84 -60.44
CA ARG A 472 -57.80 6.86 -60.58
C ARG A 472 -59.20 7.47 -60.43
N LEU A 473 -59.32 8.62 -59.77
CA LEU A 473 -60.59 9.35 -59.59
C LEU A 473 -60.88 10.27 -60.78
N GLU A 474 -59.86 10.92 -61.35
CA GLU A 474 -59.99 11.68 -62.61
C GLU A 474 -60.37 10.77 -63.79
N GLU A 475 -59.96 9.49 -63.75
CA GLU A 475 -60.41 8.46 -64.70
C GLU A 475 -61.86 7.98 -64.46
N GLN A 476 -62.45 8.24 -63.27
CA GLN A 476 -63.85 7.90 -62.95
C GLN A 476 -64.84 9.07 -63.05
N ASP A 477 -64.40 10.33 -62.93
CA ASP A 477 -65.28 11.50 -63.02
C ASP A 477 -65.83 11.74 -64.44
N GLY A 478 -65.22 11.15 -65.47
CA GLY A 478 -65.78 11.09 -66.82
C GLY A 478 -67.05 10.22 -66.96
N VAL A 479 -67.38 9.39 -65.96
CA VAL A 479 -68.50 8.42 -66.03
C VAL A 479 -69.75 8.92 -65.28
N THR A 480 -69.65 9.98 -64.48
CA THR A 480 -70.76 10.50 -63.64
C THR A 480 -71.45 11.73 -64.22
N ALA A 481 -71.42 11.88 -65.55
CA ALA A 481 -72.24 12.86 -66.29
C ALA A 481 -73.61 12.29 -66.75
N ALA A 482 -73.92 11.01 -66.47
CA ALA A 482 -75.11 10.32 -66.98
C ALA A 482 -76.23 10.09 -65.94
N GLN A 483 -76.33 10.95 -64.91
CA GLN A 483 -77.32 10.78 -63.83
C GLN A 483 -78.07 12.08 -63.46
N SER A 484 -78.12 13.07 -64.36
CA SER A 484 -78.96 14.27 -64.21
C SER A 484 -80.33 14.17 -64.94
N ASP A 485 -80.59 13.10 -65.69
CA ASP A 485 -81.79 12.97 -66.54
C ASP A 485 -82.97 12.21 -65.90
N LEU A 486 -82.86 11.79 -64.63
CA LEU A 486 -83.94 11.08 -63.91
C LEU A 486 -84.83 12.00 -63.06
N THR A 487 -84.48 13.28 -62.92
CA THR A 487 -85.21 14.26 -62.10
C THR A 487 -86.39 14.92 -62.83
N LYS A 488 -86.46 14.82 -64.16
CA LYS A 488 -87.51 15.46 -64.98
C LYS A 488 -88.83 14.69 -65.10
N LYS A 489 -88.94 13.46 -64.58
CA LYS A 489 -90.17 12.64 -64.67
C LYS A 489 -91.04 12.63 -63.40
N ARG A 490 -90.58 13.21 -62.29
CA ARG A 490 -91.34 13.29 -61.03
C ARG A 490 -92.21 14.55 -60.90
N GLU A 491 -92.03 15.56 -61.74
CA GLU A 491 -92.79 16.82 -61.66
C GLU A 491 -94.16 16.79 -62.38
N ALA A 492 -94.42 15.81 -63.25
CA ALA A 492 -95.64 15.76 -64.06
C ALA A 492 -96.87 15.14 -63.36
N GLU A 493 -96.69 14.35 -62.29
CA GLU A 493 -97.80 13.71 -61.56
C GLU A 493 -98.42 14.62 -60.47
N LEU A 494 -97.73 15.70 -60.09
CA LEU A 494 -98.16 16.66 -59.06
C LEU A 494 -99.23 17.65 -59.53
N MET A 495 -99.41 17.83 -60.85
CA MET A 495 -100.35 18.79 -61.44
C MET A 495 -101.77 18.25 -61.61
N LYS A 496 -101.97 16.93 -61.53
CA LYS A 496 -103.29 16.30 -61.73
C LYS A 496 -104.11 16.23 -60.43
N LEU A 497 -103.45 16.07 -59.28
CA LEU A 497 -104.08 16.00 -57.95
C LEU A 497 -104.55 17.36 -57.39
N LYS A 498 -104.16 18.49 -58.01
CA LYS A 498 -104.57 19.84 -57.56
C LYS A 498 -105.97 20.25 -58.03
N ARG A 499 -106.46 19.68 -59.14
CA ARG A 499 -107.77 20.05 -59.71
C ARG A 499 -108.96 19.41 -58.99
N ASP A 500 -108.79 18.22 -58.43
CA ASP A 500 -109.86 17.52 -57.71
C ASP A 500 -110.07 18.05 -56.27
N LEU A 501 -109.19 18.95 -55.79
CA LEU A 501 -109.20 19.51 -54.43
C LEU A 501 -109.86 20.90 -54.35
N GLU A 502 -110.05 21.59 -55.48
CA GLU A 502 -110.66 22.92 -55.54
C GLU A 502 -112.20 22.87 -55.45
N ASP A 503 -112.85 21.81 -55.97
CA ASP A 503 -114.31 21.68 -55.92
C ASP A 503 -114.84 21.33 -54.51
N ALA A 504 -114.03 20.72 -53.65
CA ALA A 504 -114.35 20.46 -52.23
C ALA A 504 -114.18 21.70 -51.33
N ARG A 505 -113.46 22.72 -51.79
CA ARG A 505 -113.11 23.91 -51.00
C ARG A 505 -114.27 24.90 -50.88
N LEU A 506 -115.15 24.95 -51.89
CA LEU A 506 -116.28 25.88 -51.97
C LEU A 506 -117.40 25.57 -50.97
N GLN A 507 -117.59 24.29 -50.59
CA GLN A 507 -118.53 23.90 -49.53
C GLN A 507 -117.98 24.16 -48.11
N ASN A 508 -116.67 24.27 -47.95
CA ASN A 508 -116.00 24.50 -46.67
C ASN A 508 -116.00 26.00 -46.27
N GLU A 509 -116.12 26.90 -47.24
CA GLU A 509 -116.07 28.35 -47.04
C GLU A 509 -117.30 28.91 -46.31
N GLN A 510 -118.47 28.27 -46.45
CA GLN A 510 -119.69 28.63 -45.73
C GLN A 510 -119.67 28.21 -44.24
N ALA A 511 -118.85 27.21 -43.87
CA ALA A 511 -118.64 26.80 -42.48
C ALA A 511 -117.62 27.69 -41.73
N ILE A 512 -116.67 28.31 -42.45
CA ILE A 512 -115.61 29.17 -41.89
C ILE A 512 -116.16 30.52 -41.38
N ALA A 513 -117.21 31.06 -41.98
CA ALA A 513 -117.82 32.33 -41.56
C ALA A 513 -118.44 32.26 -40.15
N ALA A 514 -118.95 31.10 -39.73
CA ALA A 514 -119.49 30.89 -38.38
C ALA A 514 -118.39 30.72 -37.31
N MET A 515 -117.22 30.19 -37.69
CA MET A 515 -116.06 30.01 -36.80
C MET A 515 -115.31 31.31 -36.50
N ARG A 516 -115.26 32.27 -37.44
CA ARG A 516 -114.58 33.56 -37.25
C ARG A 516 -115.17 34.41 -36.12
N LYS A 517 -116.47 34.31 -35.86
CA LYS A 517 -117.13 35.03 -34.77
C LYS A 517 -116.75 34.47 -33.39
N LYS A 518 -116.61 33.15 -33.26
CA LYS A 518 -116.15 32.47 -32.03
C LYS A 518 -114.66 32.66 -31.75
N GLN A 519 -113.86 32.83 -32.80
CA GLN A 519 -112.42 33.00 -32.69
C GLN A 519 -112.03 34.40 -32.19
N ASN A 520 -112.83 35.43 -32.48
CA ASN A 520 -112.54 36.81 -32.07
C ASN A 520 -112.73 37.03 -30.56
N ASP A 521 -113.74 36.40 -29.96
CA ASP A 521 -113.98 36.47 -28.51
C ASP A 521 -112.88 35.74 -27.70
N ALA A 522 -112.34 34.64 -28.24
CA ALA A 522 -111.23 33.90 -27.63
C ALA A 522 -109.87 34.63 -27.73
N VAL A 523 -109.66 35.46 -28.76
CA VAL A 523 -108.41 36.23 -28.93
C VAL A 523 -108.30 37.34 -27.88
N ASN A 524 -109.41 37.99 -27.51
CA ASN A 524 -109.39 39.03 -26.48
C ASN A 524 -109.13 38.47 -25.08
N GLU A 525 -109.66 37.28 -24.75
CA GLU A 525 -109.41 36.61 -23.46
C GLU A 525 -107.96 36.10 -23.34
N LEU A 526 -107.35 35.67 -24.46
CA LEU A 526 -105.94 35.29 -24.51
C LEU A 526 -104.99 36.49 -24.41
N ALA A 527 -105.40 37.69 -24.87
CA ALA A 527 -104.60 38.90 -24.75
C ALA A 527 -104.45 39.37 -23.29
N ASP A 528 -105.53 39.31 -22.50
CA ASP A 528 -105.51 39.67 -21.07
C ASP A 528 -104.71 38.65 -20.22
N GLN A 529 -104.78 37.35 -20.58
CA GLN A 529 -103.96 36.31 -19.95
C GLN A 529 -102.47 36.47 -20.27
N LEU A 530 -102.13 36.95 -21.47
CA LEU A 530 -100.75 37.19 -21.89
C LEU A 530 -100.11 38.35 -21.11
N ASP A 531 -100.85 39.43 -20.83
CA ASP A 531 -100.32 40.59 -20.11
C ASP A 531 -100.08 40.29 -18.61
N GLN A 532 -100.95 39.48 -17.99
CA GLN A 532 -100.71 38.94 -16.64
C GLN A 532 -99.50 38.00 -16.60
N ALA A 533 -99.34 37.12 -17.59
CA ALA A 533 -98.21 36.20 -17.66
C ALA A 533 -96.87 36.94 -17.85
N ASN A 534 -96.84 38.02 -18.64
CA ASN A 534 -95.63 38.82 -18.84
C ASN A 534 -95.19 39.57 -17.58
N LYS A 535 -96.12 40.10 -16.78
CA LYS A 535 -95.79 40.71 -15.47
C LYS A 535 -95.28 39.67 -14.46
N ALA A 536 -95.88 38.49 -14.42
CA ALA A 536 -95.40 37.40 -13.56
C ALA A 536 -94.00 36.92 -13.98
N LYS A 537 -93.73 36.81 -15.28
CA LYS A 537 -92.42 36.48 -15.84
C LYS A 537 -91.34 37.50 -15.48
N ALA A 538 -91.62 38.79 -15.62
CA ALA A 538 -90.65 39.84 -15.29
C ALA A 538 -90.26 39.84 -13.80
N LYS A 539 -91.22 39.53 -12.90
CA LYS A 539 -90.96 39.37 -11.47
C LYS A 539 -90.10 38.12 -11.19
N ALA A 540 -90.43 36.99 -11.80
CA ALA A 540 -89.68 35.74 -11.67
C ALA A 540 -88.25 35.84 -12.24
N GLU A 541 -88.05 36.57 -13.33
CA GLU A 541 -86.71 36.81 -13.91
C GLU A 541 -85.82 37.64 -12.99
N LYS A 542 -86.40 38.61 -12.27
CA LYS A 542 -85.68 39.44 -11.29
C LYS A 542 -85.29 38.67 -10.02
N GLU A 543 -86.19 37.83 -9.51
CA GLU A 543 -85.90 36.94 -8.38
C GLU A 543 -84.84 35.89 -8.77
N ARG A 544 -84.90 35.36 -10.00
CA ARG A 544 -83.90 34.42 -10.52
C ARG A 544 -82.51 35.03 -10.65
N SER A 545 -82.40 36.29 -11.11
CA SER A 545 -81.09 36.95 -11.22
C SER A 545 -80.48 37.23 -9.85
N GLN A 546 -81.31 37.59 -8.86
CA GLN A 546 -80.86 37.82 -7.49
C GLN A 546 -80.38 36.54 -6.81
N PHE A 547 -81.12 35.43 -6.90
CA PHE A 547 -80.67 34.15 -6.37
C PHE A 547 -79.43 33.60 -7.09
N LYS A 548 -79.26 33.90 -8.38
CA LYS A 548 -78.05 33.51 -9.11
C LYS A 548 -76.82 34.25 -8.60
N ALA A 549 -76.94 35.54 -8.31
CA ALA A 549 -75.84 36.31 -7.73
C ALA A 549 -75.46 35.81 -6.32
N GLU A 550 -76.45 35.49 -5.48
CA GLU A 550 -76.21 34.93 -4.14
C GLU A 550 -75.58 33.52 -4.20
N LEU A 551 -75.97 32.71 -5.20
CA LEU A 551 -75.37 31.40 -5.45
C LEU A 551 -73.91 31.51 -5.88
N ASP A 552 -73.59 32.45 -6.77
CA ASP A 552 -72.24 32.67 -7.28
C ASP A 552 -71.29 33.17 -6.16
N ASP A 553 -71.77 34.08 -5.29
CA ASP A 553 -71.00 34.55 -4.12
C ASP A 553 -70.77 33.45 -3.07
N ALA A 554 -71.77 32.61 -2.82
CA ALA A 554 -71.63 31.45 -1.94
C ALA A 554 -70.64 30.42 -2.52
N HIS A 555 -70.63 30.21 -3.84
CA HIS A 555 -69.67 29.33 -4.51
C HIS A 555 -68.24 29.85 -4.35
N ASN A 556 -68.03 31.15 -4.55
CA ASN A 556 -66.72 31.79 -4.39
C ASN A 556 -66.19 31.68 -2.94
N GLN A 557 -67.06 31.80 -1.94
CA GLN A 557 -66.68 31.57 -0.54
C GLN A 557 -66.31 30.11 -0.26
N VAL A 558 -67.07 29.15 -0.81
CA VAL A 558 -66.77 27.72 -0.66
C VAL A 558 -65.43 27.38 -1.29
N ASP A 559 -65.13 27.89 -2.49
CA ASP A 559 -63.86 27.65 -3.17
C ASP A 559 -62.66 28.25 -2.41
N SER A 560 -62.84 29.43 -1.81
CA SER A 560 -61.83 30.07 -0.95
C SER A 560 -61.53 29.21 0.28
N ILE A 561 -62.58 28.72 0.97
CA ILE A 561 -62.45 27.87 2.16
C ILE A 561 -61.86 26.51 1.80
N MET A 562 -62.25 25.91 0.65
CA MET A 562 -61.66 24.66 0.18
C MET A 562 -60.16 24.80 -0.11
N LYS A 563 -59.74 25.90 -0.76
CA LYS A 563 -58.30 26.17 -1.00
C LYS A 563 -57.52 26.37 0.31
N ALA A 564 -58.08 27.12 1.26
CA ALA A 564 -57.46 27.31 2.57
C ALA A 564 -57.34 25.99 3.35
N LYS A 565 -58.39 25.17 3.35
CA LYS A 565 -58.39 23.83 3.96
C LYS A 565 -57.33 22.92 3.33
N LEU A 566 -57.23 22.91 2.00
CA LEU A 566 -56.31 22.04 1.28
C LEU A 566 -54.83 22.45 1.52
N ASN A 567 -54.55 23.74 1.71
CA ASN A 567 -53.23 24.21 2.14
C ASN A 567 -52.92 23.80 3.59
N SER A 568 -53.87 23.91 4.50
CA SER A 568 -53.69 23.48 5.90
C SER A 568 -53.53 21.96 6.03
N GLU A 569 -54.25 21.16 5.24
CA GLU A 569 -54.06 19.70 5.21
C GLU A 569 -52.69 19.32 4.65
N LYS A 570 -52.16 20.08 3.68
CA LYS A 570 -50.80 19.88 3.16
C LYS A 570 -49.74 20.21 4.21
N THR A 571 -49.89 21.30 4.95
CA THR A 571 -48.92 21.66 6.00
C THR A 571 -48.97 20.68 7.18
N VAL A 572 -50.15 20.21 7.59
CA VAL A 572 -50.29 19.17 8.62
C VAL A 572 -49.62 17.88 8.17
N LYS A 573 -49.87 17.40 6.94
CA LYS A 573 -49.19 16.21 6.42
C LYS A 573 -47.68 16.38 6.32
N ALA A 574 -47.20 17.55 5.92
CA ALA A 574 -45.76 17.83 5.87
C ALA A 574 -45.11 17.79 7.27
N LEU A 575 -45.81 18.32 8.29
CA LEU A 575 -45.35 18.27 9.68
C LEU A 575 -45.43 16.87 10.28
N GLU A 576 -46.45 16.07 9.95
CA GLU A 576 -46.55 14.66 10.35
C GLU A 576 -45.42 13.82 9.75
N VAL A 577 -45.08 14.04 8.48
CA VAL A 577 -43.94 13.38 7.82
C VAL A 577 -42.62 13.80 8.48
N GLN A 578 -42.41 15.09 8.75
CA GLN A 578 -41.22 15.54 9.46
C GLN A 578 -41.10 14.97 10.87
N LEU A 579 -42.22 14.86 11.61
CA LEU A 579 -42.24 14.25 12.93
C LEU A 579 -41.88 12.76 12.87
N GLN A 580 -42.40 12.05 11.87
CA GLN A 580 -42.13 10.63 11.66
C GLN A 580 -40.68 10.39 11.21
N GLU A 581 -40.13 11.25 10.36
CA GLU A 581 -38.71 11.24 9.99
C GLU A 581 -37.80 11.50 11.19
N VAL A 582 -38.13 12.45 12.07
CA VAL A 582 -37.36 12.71 13.29
C VAL A 582 -37.46 11.54 14.28
N SER A 583 -38.64 10.91 14.39
CA SER A 583 -38.83 9.72 15.23
C SER A 583 -38.00 8.54 14.72
N VAL A 584 -38.00 8.29 13.41
CA VAL A 584 -37.19 7.22 12.79
C VAL A 584 -35.70 7.51 12.99
N LYS A 585 -35.26 8.75 12.77
CA LYS A 585 -33.87 9.16 13.02
C LYS A 585 -33.46 9.01 14.49
N LEU A 586 -34.37 9.25 15.43
CA LEU A 586 -34.11 9.06 16.85
C LEU A 586 -33.98 7.58 17.20
N ASP A 587 -34.85 6.72 16.67
CA ASP A 587 -34.77 5.27 16.86
C ASP A 587 -33.52 4.67 16.20
N GLU A 588 -33.15 5.15 15.03
CA GLU A 588 -31.89 4.80 14.35
C GLU A 588 -30.67 5.27 15.14
N ALA A 589 -30.67 6.51 15.65
CA ALA A 589 -29.60 7.01 16.50
C ALA A 589 -29.44 6.18 17.79
N ASN A 590 -30.55 5.78 18.42
CA ASN A 590 -30.53 4.91 19.59
C ASN A 590 -30.03 3.49 19.27
N ARG A 591 -30.40 2.92 18.11
CA ARG A 591 -29.86 1.64 17.64
C ARG A 591 -28.36 1.74 17.36
N ASN A 592 -27.94 2.78 16.64
CA ASN A 592 -26.53 3.04 16.36
C ASN A 592 -25.72 3.23 17.64
N LEU A 593 -26.26 3.91 18.65
CA LEU A 593 -25.60 4.08 19.94
C LEU A 593 -25.44 2.75 20.70
N SER A 594 -26.46 1.88 20.64
CA SER A 594 -26.41 0.53 21.21
C SER A 594 -25.41 -0.37 20.47
N GLU A 595 -25.41 -0.33 19.14
CA GLU A 595 -24.47 -1.06 18.29
C GLU A 595 -23.03 -0.57 18.50
N GLN A 596 -22.81 0.74 18.58
CA GLN A 596 -21.51 1.34 18.90
C GLN A 596 -21.03 0.96 20.31
N SER A 597 -21.93 0.89 21.28
CA SER A 597 -21.58 0.39 22.63
C SER A 597 -21.16 -1.08 22.60
N SER A 598 -21.87 -1.91 21.83
CA SER A 598 -21.56 -3.34 21.69
C SER A 598 -20.26 -3.60 20.92
N THR A 599 -19.99 -2.82 19.87
CA THR A 599 -18.75 -2.89 19.09
C THR A 599 -17.58 -2.39 19.92
N LYS A 600 -17.74 -1.30 20.67
CA LYS A 600 -16.73 -0.83 21.63
C LYS A 600 -16.40 -1.89 22.69
N ALA A 601 -17.40 -2.61 23.21
CA ALA A 601 -17.17 -3.71 24.14
C ALA A 601 -16.40 -4.89 23.49
N ARG A 602 -16.75 -5.26 22.25
CA ARG A 602 -16.02 -6.29 21.49
C ARG A 602 -14.59 -5.87 21.16
N SER A 603 -14.39 -4.66 20.65
CA SER A 603 -13.05 -4.12 20.36
C SER A 603 -12.22 -3.98 21.63
N SER A 604 -12.82 -3.61 22.76
CA SER A 604 -12.12 -3.61 24.05
C SER A 604 -11.66 -5.01 24.48
N GLN A 605 -12.48 -6.04 24.23
CA GLN A 605 -12.12 -7.42 24.51
C GLN A 605 -11.05 -7.95 23.53
N GLU A 606 -11.15 -7.59 22.25
CA GLU A 606 -10.14 -7.88 21.23
C GLU A 606 -8.81 -7.20 21.54
N VAL A 607 -8.81 -5.94 21.99
CA VAL A 607 -7.60 -5.24 22.44
C VAL A 607 -6.95 -5.96 23.62
N SER A 608 -7.75 -6.42 24.60
CA SER A 608 -7.22 -7.18 25.73
C SER A 608 -6.65 -8.54 25.32
N GLU A 609 -7.27 -9.22 24.35
CA GLU A 609 -6.76 -10.50 23.84
C GLU A 609 -5.52 -10.30 22.95
N LEU A 610 -5.49 -9.24 22.14
CA LEU A 610 -4.32 -8.86 21.34
C LEU A 610 -3.15 -8.44 22.23
N GLN A 611 -3.39 -7.75 23.35
CA GLN A 611 -2.36 -7.48 24.36
C GLN A 611 -1.82 -8.78 24.97
N ARG A 612 -2.68 -9.74 25.30
CA ARG A 612 -2.26 -11.06 25.79
C ARG A 612 -1.43 -11.82 24.75
N GLN A 613 -1.84 -11.78 23.49
CA GLN A 613 -1.10 -12.39 22.38
C GLN A 613 0.23 -11.67 22.11
N LEU A 614 0.27 -10.35 22.28
CA LEU A 614 1.50 -9.56 22.18
C LEU A 614 2.47 -9.94 23.30
N GLU A 615 2.02 -10.05 24.54
CA GLU A 615 2.84 -10.49 25.68
C GLU A 615 3.37 -11.93 25.47
N GLU A 616 2.54 -12.85 24.95
CA GLU A 616 2.97 -14.20 24.57
C GLU A 616 3.99 -14.18 23.44
N ALA A 617 3.79 -13.33 22.42
CA ALA A 617 4.71 -13.17 21.30
C ALA A 617 6.03 -12.50 21.71
N GLU A 618 6.01 -11.52 22.61
CA GLU A 618 7.20 -10.89 23.20
C GLU A 618 7.99 -11.87 24.05
N SER A 619 7.30 -12.73 24.82
CA SER A 619 7.92 -13.84 25.56
C SER A 619 8.58 -14.85 24.61
N GLN A 620 7.89 -15.23 23.54
CA GLN A 620 8.45 -16.10 22.49
C GLN A 620 9.62 -15.43 21.75
N LEU A 621 9.54 -14.14 21.44
CA LEU A 621 10.63 -13.36 20.84
C LEU A 621 11.82 -13.27 21.77
N SER A 622 11.62 -13.12 23.08
CA SER A 622 12.68 -13.14 24.09
C SER A 622 13.37 -14.51 24.14
N GLN A 623 12.59 -15.61 24.09
CA GLN A 623 13.12 -16.97 24.01
C GLN A 623 13.88 -17.21 22.69
N LEU A 624 13.31 -16.82 21.55
CA LEU A 624 13.94 -16.93 20.24
C LEU A 624 15.17 -16.04 20.12
N SER A 625 15.19 -14.87 20.77
CA SER A 625 16.35 -13.98 20.85
C SER A 625 17.49 -14.63 21.64
N LYS A 626 17.20 -15.31 22.75
CA LYS A 626 18.18 -16.12 23.48
C LYS A 626 18.71 -17.28 22.64
N VAL A 627 17.83 -18.01 21.94
CA VAL A 627 18.23 -19.09 21.02
C VAL A 627 19.05 -18.52 19.86
N LYS A 628 18.69 -17.35 19.32
CA LYS A 628 19.45 -16.64 18.28
C LYS A 628 20.82 -16.22 18.78
N GLN A 629 20.94 -15.70 20.01
CA GLN A 629 22.25 -15.40 20.61
C GLN A 629 23.08 -16.66 20.80
N GLN A 630 22.47 -17.76 21.24
CA GLN A 630 23.14 -19.05 21.38
C GLN A 630 23.60 -19.63 20.03
N LEU A 631 22.75 -19.59 19.01
CA LEU A 631 23.09 -20.00 17.64
C LEU A 631 24.10 -19.06 17.00
N SER A 632 24.05 -17.76 17.30
CA SER A 632 25.04 -16.79 16.84
C SER A 632 26.39 -17.03 17.51
N ALA A 633 26.41 -17.40 18.79
CA ALA A 633 27.64 -17.81 19.48
C ALA A 633 28.19 -19.12 18.89
N GLN A 634 27.34 -20.11 18.61
CA GLN A 634 27.74 -21.34 17.92
C GLN A 634 28.22 -21.09 16.49
N LEU A 635 27.65 -20.11 15.80
CA LEU A 635 28.05 -19.73 14.45
C LEU A 635 29.36 -18.95 14.45
N GLU A 636 29.59 -18.08 15.44
CA GLU A 636 30.89 -17.43 15.64
C GLU A 636 31.96 -18.45 16.09
N GLU A 637 31.61 -19.44 16.91
CA GLU A 637 32.50 -20.57 17.25
C GLU A 637 32.79 -21.44 16.03
N ALA A 638 31.79 -21.74 15.19
CA ALA A 638 31.98 -22.46 13.93
C ALA A 638 32.77 -21.64 12.90
N ARG A 639 32.63 -20.31 12.88
CA ARG A 639 33.45 -19.41 12.07
C ARG A 639 34.88 -19.35 12.58
N HIS A 640 35.08 -19.30 13.90
CA HIS A 640 36.39 -19.37 14.49
C HIS A 640 37.06 -20.71 14.19
N ASN A 641 36.32 -21.82 14.30
CA ASN A 641 36.78 -23.15 13.90
C ASN A 641 37.07 -23.23 12.39
N LEU A 642 36.27 -22.59 11.52
CA LEU A 642 36.51 -22.55 10.08
C LEU A 642 37.71 -21.65 9.72
N GLU A 643 37.92 -20.57 10.45
CA GLU A 643 39.10 -19.70 10.32
C GLU A 643 40.35 -20.42 10.83
N ASP A 644 40.26 -21.16 11.92
CA ASP A 644 41.32 -22.00 12.46
C ASP A 644 41.58 -23.19 11.52
N GLU A 645 40.56 -23.82 10.94
CA GLU A 645 40.70 -24.83 9.89
C GLU A 645 41.28 -24.23 8.60
N SER A 646 40.93 -22.99 8.24
CA SER A 646 41.47 -22.31 7.06
C SER A 646 42.91 -21.88 7.29
N ARG A 647 43.26 -21.44 8.51
CA ARG A 647 44.64 -21.19 8.95
C ARG A 647 45.42 -22.48 9.03
N MET A 648 44.83 -23.56 9.55
CA MET A 648 45.43 -24.90 9.57
C MET A 648 45.57 -25.44 8.16
N LYS A 649 44.64 -25.20 7.24
CA LYS A 649 44.72 -25.59 5.83
C LYS A 649 45.78 -24.77 5.08
N ALA A 650 45.92 -23.49 5.39
CA ALA A 650 46.99 -22.65 4.86
C ALA A 650 48.35 -23.08 5.42
N LYS A 651 48.40 -23.42 6.72
CA LYS A 651 49.57 -23.99 7.40
C LYS A 651 49.91 -25.37 6.85
N LEU A 652 48.92 -26.25 6.64
CA LEU A 652 49.05 -27.57 6.04
C LEU A 652 49.43 -27.49 4.57
N ASN A 653 48.95 -26.52 3.81
CA ASN A 653 49.41 -26.30 2.43
C ASN A 653 50.85 -25.74 2.41
N GLY A 654 51.21 -24.89 3.38
CA GLY A 654 52.57 -24.45 3.62
C GLY A 654 53.47 -25.62 4.03
N GLU A 655 53.01 -26.48 4.93
CA GLU A 655 53.66 -27.71 5.37
C GLU A 655 53.69 -28.74 4.26
N VAL A 656 52.70 -28.85 3.37
CA VAL A 656 52.74 -29.74 2.19
C VAL A 656 53.77 -29.24 1.19
N ARG A 657 53.91 -27.93 1.00
CA ARG A 657 54.97 -27.34 0.18
C ARG A 657 56.34 -27.52 0.83
N ASN A 658 56.46 -27.27 2.12
CA ASN A 658 57.69 -27.47 2.89
C ASN A 658 58.05 -28.95 2.93
N LEU A 659 57.12 -29.86 3.20
CA LEU A 659 57.30 -31.32 3.19
C LEU A 659 57.54 -31.87 1.79
N SER A 660 57.06 -31.22 0.74
CA SER A 660 57.44 -31.56 -0.64
C SER A 660 58.88 -31.12 -0.91
N SER A 661 59.26 -29.91 -0.49
CA SER A 661 60.64 -29.41 -0.56
C SER A 661 61.59 -30.22 0.33
N ASP A 662 61.12 -30.66 1.49
CA ASP A 662 61.85 -31.50 2.43
C ASP A 662 61.83 -32.94 1.95
N LEU A 663 60.82 -33.42 1.20
CA LEU A 663 60.85 -34.72 0.54
C LEU A 663 61.89 -34.73 -0.58
N ASP A 664 62.00 -33.65 -1.33
CA ASP A 664 63.01 -33.51 -2.37
C ASP A 664 64.42 -33.33 -1.75
N SER A 665 64.56 -32.58 -0.64
CA SER A 665 65.82 -32.48 0.09
C SER A 665 66.16 -33.76 0.88
N LEU A 666 65.17 -34.50 1.38
CA LEU A 666 65.34 -35.82 2.01
C LEU A 666 65.65 -36.89 0.97
N ARG A 667 65.20 -36.75 -0.27
CA ARG A 667 65.64 -37.59 -1.39
C ARG A 667 67.09 -37.31 -1.74
N GLU A 668 67.49 -36.05 -1.86
CA GLU A 668 68.90 -35.67 -2.07
C GLU A 668 69.79 -36.15 -0.92
N THR A 669 69.41 -35.91 0.33
CA THR A 669 70.17 -36.37 1.49
C THR A 669 70.12 -37.88 1.69
N LEU A 670 69.05 -38.58 1.30
CA LEU A 670 69.01 -40.05 1.27
C LEU A 670 69.96 -40.60 0.20
N GLU A 671 70.07 -39.95 -0.96
CA GLU A 671 71.04 -40.32 -2.00
C GLU A 671 72.48 -40.02 -1.56
N GLU A 672 72.73 -38.88 -0.91
CA GLU A 672 74.02 -38.51 -0.32
C GLU A 672 74.43 -39.46 0.82
N GLU A 673 73.51 -39.80 1.73
CA GLU A 673 73.75 -40.73 2.83
C GLU A 673 73.86 -42.18 2.35
N GLN A 674 73.17 -42.58 1.28
CA GLN A 674 73.41 -43.87 0.64
C GLN A 674 74.81 -43.93 0.01
N SER A 675 75.28 -42.83 -0.59
CA SER A 675 76.66 -42.70 -1.08
C SER A 675 77.67 -42.74 0.08
N ALA A 676 77.42 -41.96 1.15
CA ALA A 676 78.27 -41.89 2.33
C ALA A 676 78.32 -43.23 3.09
N LYS A 677 77.19 -43.94 3.19
CA LYS A 677 77.12 -45.32 3.70
C LYS A 677 77.97 -46.27 2.85
N GLY A 678 77.91 -46.14 1.52
CA GLY A 678 78.76 -46.90 0.61
C GLY A 678 80.25 -46.65 0.85
N ASP A 679 80.63 -45.39 1.09
CA ASP A 679 82.01 -45.00 1.36
C ASP A 679 82.49 -45.41 2.76
N LEU A 680 81.63 -45.28 3.78
CA LEU A 680 81.90 -45.76 5.14
C LEU A 680 82.02 -47.29 5.19
N GLN A 681 81.17 -48.04 4.47
CA GLN A 681 81.33 -49.50 4.34
C GLN A 681 82.67 -49.88 3.69
N ARG A 682 83.12 -49.14 2.67
CA ARG A 682 84.44 -49.35 2.05
C ARG A 682 85.58 -49.02 3.02
N GLN A 683 85.49 -47.92 3.76
CA GLN A 683 86.48 -47.55 4.77
C GLN A 683 86.54 -48.55 5.93
N LEU A 684 85.39 -49.06 6.38
CA LEU A 684 85.29 -50.05 7.45
C LEU A 684 85.89 -51.39 7.01
N GLN A 685 85.64 -51.82 5.76
CA GLN A 685 86.34 -52.99 5.18
C GLN A 685 87.85 -52.77 5.08
N LYS A 686 88.30 -51.57 4.71
CA LYS A 686 89.72 -51.23 4.60
C LYS A 686 90.43 -51.25 5.96
N LEU A 687 89.82 -50.64 6.98
CA LEU A 687 90.34 -50.64 8.35
C LEU A 687 90.29 -52.04 8.96
N GLN A 688 89.26 -52.85 8.69
CA GLN A 688 89.23 -54.26 9.08
C GLN A 688 90.39 -55.06 8.44
N GLY A 689 90.70 -54.81 7.17
CA GLY A 689 91.86 -55.40 6.48
C GLY A 689 93.20 -54.96 7.08
N GLU A 690 93.36 -53.68 7.42
CA GLU A 690 94.56 -53.14 8.09
C GLU A 690 94.72 -53.70 9.52
N LEU A 691 93.62 -53.88 10.27
CA LEU A 691 93.60 -54.51 11.58
C LEU A 691 94.00 -55.99 11.51
N GLN A 692 93.63 -56.69 10.44
CA GLN A 692 94.01 -58.08 10.18
C GLN A 692 95.49 -58.20 9.76
N GLN A 693 96.02 -57.23 9.00
CA GLN A 693 97.46 -57.12 8.71
C GLN A 693 98.29 -56.80 9.97
N LEU A 694 97.82 -55.92 10.85
CA LEU A 694 98.48 -55.62 12.13
C LEU A 694 98.47 -56.83 13.08
N ARG A 695 97.41 -57.64 13.10
CA ARG A 695 97.36 -58.91 13.84
C ARG A 695 98.36 -59.95 13.32
N SER A 696 98.62 -60.00 12.01
CA SER A 696 99.58 -60.96 11.43
C SER A 696 101.04 -60.52 11.52
N ARG A 697 101.31 -59.24 11.81
CA ARG A 697 102.68 -58.69 11.97
C ARG A 697 103.16 -58.59 13.43
N GLY A 698 102.30 -58.94 14.39
CA GLY A 698 102.55 -58.89 15.83
C GLY A 698 103.09 -60.17 16.47
N GLY A 699 103.84 -60.99 15.72
CA GLY A 699 104.45 -62.22 16.22
C GLY A 699 105.98 -62.16 16.17
N GLY A 700 106.61 -61.45 17.12
CA GLY A 700 108.05 -61.57 17.37
C GLY A 700 108.77 -60.29 17.79
N GLY A 701 108.93 -60.10 19.11
CA GLY A 701 110.07 -59.41 19.72
C GLY A 701 109.99 -57.88 19.86
N GLY A 702 109.81 -57.42 21.10
CA GLY A 702 110.07 -56.03 21.52
C GLY A 702 108.95 -55.43 22.35
N ASP A 703 109.10 -55.48 23.67
CA ASP A 703 108.15 -55.10 24.74
C ASP A 703 107.91 -53.58 24.90
N VAL A 704 107.89 -52.83 23.80
CA VAL A 704 107.50 -51.40 23.77
C VAL A 704 106.47 -51.12 22.66
N ARG A 705 105.91 -52.17 22.03
CA ARG A 705 104.88 -52.07 20.98
C ARG A 705 103.54 -52.71 21.33
N SER A 706 103.33 -53.14 22.58
CA SER A 706 102.09 -53.83 22.98
C SER A 706 101.00 -52.86 23.47
N GLU A 707 101.34 -51.80 24.21
CA GLU A 707 100.35 -50.86 24.75
C GLU A 707 99.75 -49.94 23.67
N GLU A 708 100.56 -49.42 22.73
CA GLU A 708 100.06 -48.59 21.62
C GLU A 708 99.16 -49.40 20.66
N VAL A 709 99.44 -50.69 20.48
CA VAL A 709 98.63 -51.58 19.62
C VAL A 709 97.32 -51.97 20.30
N GLU A 710 97.32 -52.20 21.62
CA GLU A 710 96.11 -52.44 22.42
C GLU A 710 95.21 -51.20 22.48
N GLU A 711 95.79 -49.99 22.61
CA GLU A 711 95.03 -48.74 22.65
C GLU A 711 94.43 -48.39 21.26
N LEU A 712 95.17 -48.61 20.18
CA LEU A 712 94.65 -48.50 18.81
C LEU A 712 93.54 -49.52 18.53
N LYS A 713 93.65 -50.75 19.05
CA LYS A 713 92.59 -51.76 18.97
C LYS A 713 91.34 -51.34 19.72
N ARG A 714 91.47 -50.78 20.93
CA ARG A 714 90.33 -50.26 21.70
C ARG A 714 89.65 -49.10 20.98
N LYS A 715 90.43 -48.16 20.45
CA LYS A 715 89.89 -47.03 19.67
C LYS A 715 89.20 -47.50 18.38
N MET A 716 89.77 -48.47 17.66
CA MET A 716 89.13 -49.04 16.48
C MET A 716 87.86 -49.82 16.81
N ASN A 717 87.86 -50.64 17.88
CA ASN A 717 86.66 -51.36 18.29
C ASN A 717 85.55 -50.41 18.77
N ALA A 718 85.89 -49.35 19.50
CA ALA A 718 84.92 -48.32 19.88
C ALA A 718 84.31 -47.64 18.64
N LYS A 719 85.14 -47.32 17.65
CA LYS A 719 84.69 -46.72 16.38
C LYS A 719 83.81 -47.67 15.55
N ILE A 720 84.11 -48.97 15.56
CA ILE A 720 83.27 -49.99 14.91
C ILE A 720 81.92 -50.09 15.61
N GLN A 721 81.89 -50.09 16.95
CA GLN A 721 80.67 -50.20 17.72
C GLN A 721 79.77 -48.96 17.58
N GLU A 722 80.37 -47.78 17.44
CA GLU A 722 79.67 -46.52 17.16
C GLU A 722 79.04 -46.53 15.76
N LEU A 723 79.79 -46.97 14.75
CA LEU A 723 79.27 -47.11 13.37
C LEU A 723 78.20 -48.21 13.23
N GLU A 724 78.29 -49.29 14.02
CA GLU A 724 77.25 -50.32 14.09
C GLU A 724 75.95 -49.78 14.70
N SER A 725 76.05 -48.98 15.78
CA SER A 725 74.90 -48.32 16.41
C SER A 725 74.20 -47.33 15.46
N GLU A 726 74.98 -46.54 14.72
CA GLU A 726 74.44 -45.61 13.72
C GLU A 726 73.77 -46.35 12.54
N ALA A 727 74.36 -47.45 12.08
CA ALA A 727 73.78 -48.28 11.03
C ALA A 727 72.46 -48.94 11.47
N GLU A 728 72.36 -49.42 12.71
CA GLU A 728 71.14 -50.03 13.27
C GLU A 728 70.02 -48.98 13.42
N SER A 729 70.37 -47.75 13.85
CA SER A 729 69.46 -46.61 13.95
C SER A 729 68.91 -46.18 12.59
N ALA A 730 69.77 -46.10 11.58
CA ALA A 730 69.36 -45.81 10.20
C ALA A 730 68.44 -46.90 9.62
N LYS A 731 68.71 -48.18 9.92
CA LYS A 731 67.89 -49.31 9.49
C LYS A 731 66.49 -49.29 10.12
N SER A 732 66.39 -48.95 11.40
CA SER A 732 65.10 -48.78 12.10
C SER A 732 64.27 -47.64 11.47
N LYS A 733 64.91 -46.51 11.13
CA LYS A 733 64.23 -45.39 10.45
C LYS A 733 63.72 -45.76 9.06
N CYS A 734 64.51 -46.48 8.25
CA CYS A 734 64.04 -46.97 6.95
C CYS A 734 62.79 -47.87 7.09
N GLY A 735 62.77 -48.77 8.09
CA GLY A 735 61.61 -49.64 8.32
C GLY A 735 60.34 -48.89 8.74
N GLN A 736 60.47 -47.75 9.43
CA GLN A 736 59.32 -46.89 9.75
C GLN A 736 58.78 -46.16 8.51
N LEU A 737 59.68 -45.71 7.63
CA LEU A 737 59.31 -45.04 6.38
C LEU A 737 58.65 -45.99 5.37
N GLU A 738 59.03 -47.27 5.34
CA GLU A 738 58.34 -48.25 4.50
C GLU A 738 56.90 -48.53 4.97
N LYS A 739 56.65 -48.52 6.28
CA LYS A 739 55.30 -48.70 6.84
C LYS A 739 54.38 -47.52 6.52
N THR A 740 54.89 -46.29 6.59
CA THR A 740 54.10 -45.10 6.24
C THR A 740 53.80 -45.04 4.74
N LYS A 741 54.75 -45.45 3.89
CA LYS A 741 54.52 -45.61 2.45
C LYS A 741 53.41 -46.63 2.15
N ALA A 742 53.43 -47.79 2.80
CA ALA A 742 52.42 -48.83 2.60
C ALA A 742 51.01 -48.37 3.01
N ARG A 743 50.87 -47.59 4.09
CA ARG A 743 49.58 -47.03 4.51
C ARG A 743 49.01 -46.07 3.47
N LEU A 744 49.85 -45.16 2.97
CA LEU A 744 49.42 -44.16 1.98
C LEU A 744 49.06 -44.78 0.62
N GLN A 745 49.67 -45.91 0.25
CA GLN A 745 49.24 -46.66 -0.94
C GLN A 745 47.85 -47.30 -0.78
N GLY A 746 47.52 -47.83 0.40
CA GLY A 746 46.19 -48.41 0.64
C GLY A 746 45.05 -47.38 0.54
N GLU A 747 45.25 -46.19 1.12
CA GLU A 747 44.26 -45.11 1.07
C GLU A 747 43.99 -44.63 -0.37
N LEU A 748 44.98 -44.70 -1.26
CA LEU A 748 44.83 -44.36 -2.67
C LEU A 748 44.03 -45.42 -3.44
N GLU A 749 44.29 -46.71 -3.17
CA GLU A 749 43.59 -47.82 -3.82
C GLU A 749 42.10 -47.85 -3.45
N ASP A 750 41.75 -47.57 -2.19
CA ASP A 750 40.36 -47.50 -1.72
C ASP A 750 39.56 -46.41 -2.46
N LEU A 751 40.15 -45.22 -2.65
CA LEU A 751 39.51 -44.12 -3.38
C LEU A 751 39.31 -44.44 -4.87
N MET A 752 40.20 -45.22 -5.48
CA MET A 752 40.04 -45.64 -6.88
C MET A 752 38.86 -46.62 -7.05
N VAL A 753 38.71 -47.57 -6.13
CA VAL A 753 37.62 -48.58 -6.17
C VAL A 753 36.23 -47.93 -6.08
N ASP A 754 36.08 -46.89 -5.26
CA ASP A 754 34.80 -46.21 -5.11
C ASP A 754 34.37 -45.44 -6.37
N VAL A 755 35.32 -44.86 -7.11
CA VAL A 755 35.04 -44.20 -8.41
C VAL A 755 34.62 -45.22 -9.47
N GLU A 756 35.28 -46.38 -9.54
CA GLU A 756 34.92 -47.44 -10.49
C GLU A 756 33.53 -48.01 -10.21
N ARG A 757 33.16 -48.18 -8.93
CA ARG A 757 31.84 -48.65 -8.52
C ARG A 757 30.72 -47.70 -8.97
N ALA A 758 30.92 -46.40 -8.81
CA ALA A 758 29.95 -45.38 -9.23
C ALA A 758 29.73 -45.39 -10.75
N ASN A 759 30.80 -45.50 -11.54
CA ASN A 759 30.72 -45.57 -12.99
C ASN A 759 30.06 -46.87 -13.49
N GLY A 760 30.31 -48.01 -12.83
CA GLY A 760 29.66 -49.28 -13.15
C GLY A 760 28.14 -49.24 -12.98
N LEU A 761 27.65 -48.64 -11.89
CA LEU A 761 26.22 -48.47 -11.63
C LEU A 761 25.51 -47.63 -12.69
N ALA A 762 26.13 -46.52 -13.12
CA ALA A 762 25.59 -45.65 -14.16
C ALA A 762 25.41 -46.40 -15.49
N SER A 763 26.43 -47.16 -15.92
CA SER A 763 26.38 -47.92 -17.18
C SER A 763 25.32 -49.04 -17.16
N GLN A 764 25.11 -49.70 -16.02
CA GLN A 764 24.08 -50.72 -15.89
C GLN A 764 22.65 -50.17 -16.02
N LEU A 765 22.39 -48.98 -15.46
CA LEU A 765 21.08 -48.33 -15.56
C LEU A 765 20.75 -47.94 -17.01
N GLU A 766 21.74 -47.42 -17.74
CA GLU A 766 21.59 -47.05 -19.14
C GLU A 766 21.26 -48.26 -20.04
N ARG A 767 21.93 -49.40 -19.81
CA ARG A 767 21.63 -50.66 -20.52
C ARG A 767 20.20 -51.15 -20.23
N LYS A 768 19.73 -51.06 -18.99
CA LYS A 768 18.36 -51.45 -18.62
C LYS A 768 17.31 -50.59 -19.31
N GLN A 769 17.54 -49.28 -19.38
CA GLN A 769 16.64 -48.35 -20.07
C GLN A 769 16.55 -48.66 -21.57
N ASN A 770 17.69 -48.92 -22.22
CA ASN A 770 17.72 -49.25 -23.64
C ASN A 770 17.00 -50.58 -23.96
N ASN A 771 17.17 -51.61 -23.12
CA ASN A 771 16.45 -52.88 -23.28
C ASN A 771 14.95 -52.74 -23.09
N PHE A 772 14.52 -51.91 -22.14
CA PHE A 772 13.09 -51.63 -21.93
C PHE A 772 12.48 -50.94 -23.16
N ASN A 773 13.15 -49.91 -23.68
CA ASN A 773 12.70 -49.18 -24.86
C ASN A 773 12.59 -50.09 -26.11
N ARG A 774 13.56 -50.99 -26.30
CA ARG A 774 13.52 -51.97 -27.38
C ARG A 774 12.33 -52.93 -27.24
N THR A 775 12.10 -53.44 -26.04
CA THR A 775 10.99 -54.38 -25.78
C THR A 775 9.65 -53.72 -26.04
N LEU A 776 9.49 -52.46 -25.62
CA LEU A 776 8.29 -51.67 -25.86
C LEU A 776 8.01 -51.50 -27.36
N ALA A 777 9.04 -51.16 -28.14
CA ALA A 777 8.94 -51.00 -29.59
C ALA A 777 8.55 -52.32 -30.30
N GLU A 778 9.08 -53.46 -29.86
CA GLU A 778 8.72 -54.78 -30.38
C GLU A 778 7.23 -55.12 -30.12
N TRP A 779 6.70 -54.78 -28.94
CA TRP A 779 5.28 -54.99 -28.62
C TRP A 779 4.34 -54.06 -29.38
N GLN A 780 4.72 -52.79 -29.55
CA GLN A 780 3.95 -51.85 -30.35
C GLN A 780 3.84 -52.31 -31.80
N LYS A 781 4.94 -52.81 -32.37
CA LYS A 781 4.93 -53.37 -33.73
C LYS A 781 4.02 -54.60 -33.84
N LYS A 782 4.11 -55.55 -32.91
CA LYS A 782 3.24 -56.74 -32.91
C LYS A 782 1.75 -56.40 -32.80
N TYR A 783 1.41 -55.38 -32.01
CA TYR A 783 0.04 -54.91 -31.88
C TYR A 783 -0.48 -54.31 -33.19
N ALA A 784 0.32 -53.45 -33.82
CA ALA A 784 -0.01 -52.84 -35.11
C ALA A 784 -0.20 -53.90 -36.21
N ASP A 785 0.71 -54.88 -36.29
CA ASP A 785 0.61 -55.98 -37.26
C ASP A 785 -0.67 -56.82 -37.04
N SER A 786 -0.99 -57.16 -35.78
CA SER A 786 -2.20 -57.93 -35.44
C SER A 786 -3.49 -57.16 -35.76
N GLN A 787 -3.49 -55.84 -35.58
CA GLN A 787 -4.63 -54.99 -35.88
C GLN A 787 -4.85 -54.86 -37.39
N ALA A 788 -3.77 -54.73 -38.16
CA ALA A 788 -3.83 -54.74 -39.62
C ALA A 788 -4.35 -56.09 -40.16
N GLU A 789 -3.94 -57.21 -39.57
CA GLU A 789 -4.47 -58.54 -39.92
C GLU A 789 -5.96 -58.67 -39.61
N LEU A 790 -6.42 -58.17 -38.46
CA LEU A 790 -7.84 -58.18 -38.10
C LEU A 790 -8.67 -57.34 -39.08
N GLU A 791 -8.19 -56.15 -39.43
CA GLU A 791 -8.88 -55.26 -40.38
C GLU A 791 -8.95 -55.87 -41.78
N ASN A 792 -7.88 -56.51 -42.23
CA ASN A 792 -7.87 -57.24 -43.50
C ASN A 792 -8.83 -58.44 -43.45
N ALA A 793 -8.83 -59.24 -42.39
CA ALA A 793 -9.75 -60.37 -42.23
C ALA A 793 -11.23 -59.91 -42.19
N GLN A 794 -11.53 -58.80 -41.53
CA GLN A 794 -12.87 -58.22 -41.52
C GLN A 794 -13.27 -57.67 -42.89
N ARG A 795 -12.33 -57.07 -43.63
CA ARG A 795 -12.56 -56.60 -44.99
C ARG A 795 -12.83 -57.77 -45.94
N ASP A 796 -12.07 -58.85 -45.84
CA ASP A 796 -12.26 -60.06 -46.65
C ASP A 796 -13.57 -60.77 -46.32
N ALA A 797 -13.94 -60.87 -45.03
CA ALA A 797 -15.23 -61.42 -44.60
C ALA A 797 -16.41 -60.59 -45.12
N ARG A 798 -16.29 -59.26 -45.16
CA ARG A 798 -17.30 -58.38 -45.75
C ARG A 798 -17.38 -58.55 -47.27
N GLY A 799 -16.24 -58.75 -47.94
CA GLY A 799 -16.17 -58.99 -49.38
C GLY A 799 -16.73 -60.33 -49.83
N GLN A 800 -16.62 -61.38 -49.00
CA GLN A 800 -17.21 -62.70 -49.28
C GLN A 800 -18.73 -62.79 -48.98
N SER A 801 -19.28 -61.83 -48.24
CA SER A 801 -20.71 -61.79 -47.86
C SER A 801 -21.59 -60.95 -48.80
N THR A 802 -21.02 -60.38 -49.86
CA THR A 802 -21.69 -59.70 -50.98
C THR A 802 -21.37 -60.45 -52.26
#